data_AF-A0A7J5VWN3-F1
#
_entry.id   AF-A0A7J5VWN3-F1
#
_cell.length_a   1.000
_cell.length_b   1.000
_cell.length_c   1.000
_cell.angle_alpha   90.00
_cell.angle_beta   90.00
_cell.angle_gamma   90.00
#
_symmetry.space_group_name_H-M   'P 1'
#
loop_
_entity.id
_entity.type
_entity.pdbx_description
1 polymer ?
#
loop_
_entity_poly.entity_id
_entity_poly.type
_entity_poly.pdbx_seq_one_letter_code
_entity_poly.pdbx_strand_id
1 'polypeptide(L)'
;MAEQDENPKRKDLVTTIKERCRVCYTCVRECPAKAIRIINGQAEVMPERCIGCGNCIKVCSQNAKVFRNETAMVNQLIKSGDPVAAIVAPSFPAEFSEIRNHRLLVSLIRAQGFKYVGEVSFGADLVAGEYKKILIAQTYPPVISSDCPAIVSYIEHYHPDLIGSLAHIVSPMVAMSRVMRKRYGKDLKIVFIGPCIAKKDESEEIDAAITFRELREMIAHRGLKPADVTPTEFDPPLGGKGGIFPVSRGLLNTVGIKEDIFERNVIVAEGRSAFQEAIKEFESGQIAQEHLELLCCDGCIMGPGMSPYPFFSSQSRRYRKRASVSDYVLHKLETMDTGQWEKDIEEFTSIDMFREFTNRDIRYEKPEREEIDKILVKMGKSGPQDFLDCGACGYDSCEDHAIAIIRGLAEHEMCLPFTIEKLHNYIRELNVSNEKLANTQEALRHSEKLAGMGQLSAGIAHELNNPLGIITMYSNILKDEANPDDPIKNDLELIAEQAERCKKIVGGLLNFARKNQVNFTDTNINNLLEHSISTVISPPEVKISLESRIIDPIVKLDFDQMTQVFTNLLKNAVEAMPEQGGLIRVLLTEAHDDVTVHITDSGTGIETENMGKLFTPFFTTKPIGKGTGLGLPIIYGIVKMHKGNIAVKSNADPKKGSTGTTFSITLPRKAMT
;
A
#
# COMPACT_ATOMS: atom_id res chain seq x y z
N MET A 1 20.32 -8.31 34.89
CA MET A 1 19.75 -7.98 36.21
C MET A 1 20.39 -6.71 36.69
N ALA A 2 19.75 -5.59 36.38
CA ALA A 2 19.96 -4.30 37.01
C ALA A 2 18.54 -3.77 37.23
N GLU A 3 18.27 -3.41 38.47
CA GLU A 3 16.95 -3.33 39.08
C GLU A 3 16.04 -2.31 38.39
N GLN A 4 14.81 -2.75 38.16
CA GLN A 4 13.70 -1.94 37.70
C GLN A 4 13.36 -0.92 38.78
N ASP A 5 13.61 0.35 38.48
CA ASP A 5 13.02 1.48 39.19
C ASP A 5 11.54 1.60 38.73
N GLU A 6 10.71 0.67 39.20
CA GLU A 6 9.26 0.71 38.99
C GLU A 6 8.65 1.74 39.95
N ASN A 7 8.59 3.00 39.51
CA ASN A 7 7.53 3.89 39.96
C ASN A 7 6.27 3.57 39.13
N PRO A 8 5.22 2.93 39.69
CA PRO A 8 4.06 2.44 38.93
C PRO A 8 3.08 3.57 38.53
N LYS A 9 3.53 4.83 38.57
CA LYS A 9 2.72 6.03 38.32
C LYS A 9 3.31 6.87 37.20
N ARG A 10 2.96 6.51 35.96
CA ARG A 10 2.53 7.42 34.87
C ARG A 10 2.47 6.61 33.57
N LYS A 11 1.26 6.16 33.19
CA LYS A 11 1.01 5.58 31.86
C LYS A 11 1.42 6.56 30.76
N ASP A 12 1.75 6.05 29.58
CA ASP A 12 2.05 6.82 28.38
C ASP A 12 1.04 7.95 28.13
N LEU A 13 1.53 9.18 27.94
CA LEU A 13 0.67 10.35 27.69
C LEU A 13 -0.19 10.21 26.43
N VAL A 14 0.37 9.62 25.37
CA VAL A 14 -0.27 9.45 24.08
C VAL A 14 -0.07 8.01 23.62
N THR A 15 -1.17 7.35 23.27
CA THR A 15 -1.17 5.96 22.81
C THR A 15 -1.92 5.81 21.49
N THR A 16 -1.82 4.63 20.88
CA THR A 16 -2.51 4.32 19.62
C THR A 16 -3.45 3.15 19.79
N ILE A 17 -4.72 3.36 19.46
CA ILE A 17 -5.72 2.31 19.28
C ILE A 17 -5.50 1.72 17.88
N LYS A 18 -4.82 0.57 17.80
CA LYS A 18 -4.34 -0.02 16.54
C LYS A 18 -5.49 -0.32 15.58
N GLU A 19 -6.63 -0.75 16.11
CA GLU A 19 -7.84 -1.14 15.36
C GLU A 19 -8.48 0.02 14.59
N ARG A 20 -8.26 1.26 15.05
CA ARG A 20 -8.77 2.48 14.39
C ARG A 20 -7.80 3.02 13.35
N CYS A 21 -6.52 2.65 13.40
CA CYS A 21 -5.52 3.22 12.53
C CYS A 21 -5.70 2.71 11.09
N ARG A 22 -5.65 3.63 10.13
CA ARG A 22 -5.71 3.32 8.68
C ARG A 22 -4.42 3.70 7.95
N VAL A 23 -3.32 3.86 8.68
CA VAL A 23 -1.96 3.94 8.10
C VAL A 23 -1.78 5.11 7.11
N CYS A 24 -2.48 6.22 7.33
CA CYS A 24 -2.36 7.42 6.47
C CYS A 24 -1.09 8.25 6.74
N TYR A 25 -0.29 7.87 7.75
CA TYR A 25 0.96 8.51 8.20
C TYR A 25 0.89 10.00 8.56
N THR A 26 -0.29 10.63 8.56
CA THR A 26 -0.46 12.05 8.93
C THR A 26 0.12 12.33 10.32
N CYS A 27 -0.09 11.43 11.28
CA CYS A 27 0.46 11.59 12.63
C CYS A 27 2.01 11.58 12.67
N VAL A 28 2.68 10.82 11.80
CA VAL A 28 4.16 10.78 11.70
C VAL A 28 4.67 12.10 11.15
N ARG A 29 4.06 12.57 10.05
CA ARG A 29 4.38 13.84 9.39
C ARG A 29 4.22 15.05 10.31
N GLU A 30 3.17 15.02 11.11
CA GLU A 30 2.76 16.10 12.00
C GLU A 30 3.41 16.00 13.38
N CYS A 31 4.23 14.98 13.65
CA CYS A 31 4.97 14.86 14.91
C CYS A 31 6.29 15.63 14.82
N PRO A 32 6.49 16.74 15.57
CA PRO A 32 7.74 17.50 15.51
C PRO A 32 8.94 16.69 16.03
N ALA A 33 8.72 15.86 17.06
CA ALA A 33 9.74 15.02 17.69
C ALA A 33 10.06 13.72 16.92
N LYS A 34 9.33 13.42 15.84
CA LYS A 34 9.34 12.12 15.15
C LYS A 34 9.25 10.94 16.15
N ALA A 35 8.37 11.10 17.15
CA ALA A 35 8.14 10.15 18.24
C ALA A 35 7.15 9.03 17.88
N ILE A 36 6.89 8.80 16.58
CA ILE A 36 5.94 7.80 16.10
C ILE A 36 6.67 6.89 15.12
N ARG A 37 6.77 5.61 15.46
CA ARG A 37 7.36 4.58 14.60
C ARG A 37 6.31 3.79 13.86
N ILE A 38 6.70 3.19 12.73
CA ILE A 38 5.88 2.23 12.00
C ILE A 38 6.49 0.84 12.20
N ILE A 39 5.68 -0.10 12.70
CA ILE A 39 6.05 -1.51 12.85
C ILE A 39 4.94 -2.35 12.22
N ASN A 40 5.31 -3.20 11.25
CA ASN A 40 4.40 -4.03 10.47
C ASN A 40 3.26 -3.20 9.86
N GLY A 41 3.59 -2.05 9.28
CA GLY A 41 2.62 -1.09 8.73
C GLY A 41 1.76 -0.36 9.77
N GLN A 42 1.96 -0.58 11.07
CA GLN A 42 1.13 0.02 12.12
C GLN A 42 1.87 1.14 12.84
N ALA A 43 1.21 2.30 12.97
CA ALA A 43 1.75 3.44 13.70
C ALA A 43 1.68 3.22 15.21
N GLU A 44 2.79 3.47 15.90
CA GLU A 44 2.95 3.33 17.36
C GLU A 44 3.69 4.55 17.92
N VAL A 45 3.22 5.08 19.05
CA VAL A 45 3.89 6.21 19.72
C VAL A 45 4.98 5.64 20.62
N MET A 46 6.16 6.24 20.59
CA MET A 46 7.28 5.94 21.48
C MET A 46 7.23 6.90 22.68
N PRO A 47 6.83 6.42 23.89
CA PRO A 47 6.63 7.29 25.05
C PRO A 47 7.89 8.07 25.43
N GLU A 48 9.05 7.43 25.38
CA GLU A 48 10.36 7.98 25.71
C GLU A 48 10.80 9.12 24.78
N ARG A 49 10.24 9.18 23.57
CA ARG A 49 10.48 10.27 22.59
C ARG A 49 9.36 11.31 22.58
N CYS A 50 8.22 11.02 23.21
CA CYS A 50 7.04 11.86 23.09
C CYS A 50 7.16 13.13 23.94
N ILE A 51 7.07 14.31 23.31
CA ILE A 51 7.02 15.61 24.02
C ILE A 51 5.62 15.99 24.52
N GLY A 52 4.63 15.09 24.44
CA GLY A 52 3.26 15.33 24.92
C GLY A 52 2.46 16.41 24.17
N CYS A 53 2.95 16.96 23.06
CA CYS A 53 2.32 18.07 22.33
C CYS A 53 0.92 17.76 21.76
N GLY A 54 0.59 16.48 21.61
CA GLY A 54 -0.72 16.02 21.13
C GLY A 54 -1.08 16.40 19.69
N ASN A 55 -0.14 16.90 18.88
CA ASN A 55 -0.44 17.27 17.49
C ASN A 55 -0.96 16.06 16.69
N CYS A 56 -0.41 14.87 16.93
CA CYS A 56 -0.85 13.61 16.35
C CYS A 56 -2.31 13.26 16.67
N ILE A 57 -2.86 13.71 17.80
CA ILE A 57 -4.27 13.53 18.17
C ILE A 57 -5.14 14.51 17.37
N LYS A 58 -4.70 15.77 17.25
CA LYS A 58 -5.43 16.80 16.48
C LYS A 58 -5.62 16.41 15.01
N VAL A 59 -4.60 15.80 14.40
CA VAL A 59 -4.60 15.48 12.95
C VAL A 59 -5.14 14.08 12.64
N CYS A 60 -5.43 13.24 13.64
CA CYS A 60 -5.87 11.87 13.41
C CYS A 60 -7.36 11.82 13.05
N SER A 61 -7.67 11.69 11.76
CA SER A 61 -9.05 11.56 11.26
C SER A 61 -9.81 10.34 11.78
N GLN A 62 -9.09 9.31 12.21
CA GLN A 62 -9.67 8.05 12.67
C GLN A 62 -9.87 8.00 14.20
N ASN A 63 -9.49 9.04 14.94
CA ASN A 63 -9.45 9.02 16.41
C ASN A 63 -8.68 7.80 16.97
N ALA A 64 -7.63 7.39 16.25
CA ALA A 64 -6.75 6.29 16.62
C ALA A 64 -5.68 6.72 17.62
N LYS A 65 -5.26 7.99 17.59
CA LYS A 65 -4.37 8.57 18.60
C LYS A 65 -5.22 9.11 19.75
N VAL A 66 -4.94 8.64 20.96
CA VAL A 66 -5.64 9.02 22.19
C VAL A 66 -4.64 9.42 23.26
N PHE A 67 -5.10 10.15 24.27
CA PHE A 67 -4.27 10.59 25.39
C PHE A 67 -4.76 10.02 26.71
N ARG A 68 -3.88 10.06 27.72
CA ARG A 68 -4.14 9.58 29.08
C ARG A 68 -5.32 10.32 29.71
N ASN A 69 -6.39 9.58 29.97
CA ASN A 69 -7.57 10.09 30.67
C ASN A 69 -7.35 10.04 32.19
N GLU A 70 -7.51 11.16 32.88
CA GLU A 70 -7.30 11.32 34.33
C GLU A 70 -8.59 11.65 35.09
N THR A 71 -9.75 11.63 34.44
CA THR A 71 -11.05 11.93 35.08
C THR A 71 -11.35 10.99 36.26
N ALA A 72 -10.96 9.73 36.18
CA ALA A 72 -11.12 8.76 37.27
C ALA A 72 -10.28 9.16 38.50
N MET A 73 -9.04 9.61 38.29
CA MET A 73 -8.15 10.08 39.35
C MET A 73 -8.69 11.36 40.00
N VAL A 74 -9.18 12.31 39.20
CA VAL A 74 -9.85 13.52 39.71
C VAL A 74 -11.08 13.17 40.55
N ASN A 75 -11.92 12.23 40.09
CA ASN A 75 -13.08 11.78 40.86
C ASN A 75 -12.69 11.09 42.18
N GLN A 76 -11.54 10.40 42.22
CA GLN A 76 -11.00 9.84 43.47
C GLN A 76 -10.53 10.93 44.43
N LEU A 77 -9.81 11.94 43.93
CA LEU A 77 -9.38 13.09 44.74
C LEU A 77 -10.58 13.83 45.34
N ILE A 78 -11.61 14.12 44.55
CA ILE A 78 -12.82 14.79 45.04
C ILE A 78 -13.53 13.96 46.12
N LYS A 79 -13.43 12.63 46.07
CA LYS A 79 -14.03 11.71 47.06
C LYS A 79 -13.14 11.44 48.28
N SER A 80 -11.88 11.90 48.30
CA SER A 80 -10.95 11.59 49.41
C SER A 80 -11.32 12.31 50.71
N GLY A 81 -12.11 13.38 50.65
CA GLY A 81 -12.45 14.23 51.78
C GLY A 81 -11.46 15.40 51.98
N ASP A 82 -10.33 15.40 51.27
CA ASP A 82 -9.39 16.52 51.27
C ASP A 82 -9.98 17.73 50.53
N PRO A 83 -9.60 18.97 50.88
CA PRO A 83 -9.95 20.13 50.07
C PRO A 83 -9.26 20.01 48.69
N VAL A 84 -10.06 20.02 47.63
CA VAL A 84 -9.58 19.99 46.24
C VAL A 84 -9.93 21.30 45.54
N ALA A 85 -8.94 21.93 44.93
CA ALA A 85 -9.12 23.09 44.06
C ALA A 85 -8.95 22.71 42.58
N ALA A 86 -9.84 23.23 41.73
CA ALA A 86 -9.61 23.27 40.30
C ALA A 86 -8.92 24.58 39.94
N ILE A 87 -7.84 24.54 39.15
CA ILE A 87 -7.25 25.74 38.53
C ILE A 87 -7.47 25.69 37.03
N VAL A 88 -8.15 26.70 36.49
CA VAL A 88 -8.64 26.71 35.11
C VAL A 88 -7.73 27.56 34.22
N ALA A 89 -7.24 26.99 33.13
CA ALA A 89 -6.39 27.69 32.17
C ALA A 89 -7.13 28.89 31.52
N PRO A 90 -6.44 30.01 31.25
CA PRO A 90 -7.05 31.22 30.69
C PRO A 90 -7.65 31.03 29.28
N SER A 91 -7.38 29.90 28.62
CA SER A 91 -7.95 29.56 27.31
C SER A 91 -9.40 29.04 27.36
N PHE A 92 -9.99 28.90 28.55
CA PHE A 92 -11.37 28.39 28.68
C PHE A 92 -12.42 29.16 27.84
N PRO A 93 -12.34 30.50 27.61
CA PRO A 93 -13.32 31.21 26.79
C PRO A 93 -13.31 30.74 25.33
N ALA A 94 -12.16 30.27 24.85
CA ALA A 94 -12.02 29.69 23.52
C ALA A 94 -12.68 28.30 23.40
N GLU A 95 -12.78 27.56 24.50
CA GLU A 95 -13.39 26.23 24.52
C GLU A 95 -14.90 26.33 24.75
N PHE A 96 -15.31 27.06 25.79
CA PHE A 96 -16.70 27.16 26.26
C PHE A 96 -17.38 28.41 25.71
N SER A 97 -17.14 28.73 24.44
CA SER A 97 -17.65 29.94 23.78
C SER A 97 -19.19 30.03 23.74
N GLU A 98 -19.89 28.91 23.95
CA GLU A 98 -21.34 28.86 24.09
C GLU A 98 -21.84 29.36 25.46
N ILE A 99 -20.97 29.40 26.47
CA ILE A 99 -21.27 29.90 27.81
C ILE A 99 -20.84 31.36 27.89
N ARG A 100 -21.77 32.29 27.61
CA ARG A 100 -21.47 33.74 27.60
C ARG A 100 -21.07 34.31 28.95
N ASN A 101 -21.57 33.75 30.04
CA ASN A 101 -21.24 34.17 31.41
C ASN A 101 -20.32 33.12 32.05
N HIS A 102 -19.02 33.45 32.18
CA HIS A 102 -18.02 32.52 32.73
C HIS A 102 -18.38 32.04 34.14
N ARG A 103 -19.13 32.82 34.92
CA ARG A 103 -19.60 32.44 36.26
C ARG A 103 -20.46 31.19 36.25
N LEU A 104 -21.15 30.90 35.15
CA LEU A 104 -21.90 29.65 34.99
C LEU A 104 -20.95 28.46 34.82
N LEU A 105 -19.85 28.63 34.07
CA LEU A 105 -18.82 27.60 33.93
C LEU A 105 -18.17 27.30 35.29
N VAL A 106 -17.82 28.33 36.06
CA VAL A 106 -17.27 28.16 37.41
C VAL A 106 -18.22 27.35 38.28
N SER A 107 -19.52 27.65 38.24
CA SER A 107 -20.52 26.88 38.99
C SER A 107 -20.67 25.44 38.52
N LEU A 108 -20.57 25.17 37.21
CA LEU A 108 -20.54 23.80 36.67
C LEU A 108 -19.33 23.01 37.14
N ILE A 109 -18.17 23.68 37.28
CA ILE A 109 -16.95 23.09 37.84
C ILE A 109 -17.16 22.82 39.33
N ARG A 110 -17.64 23.78 40.13
CA ARG A 110 -17.96 23.56 41.56
C ARG A 110 -18.96 22.41 41.75
N ALA A 111 -19.96 22.28 40.88
CA ALA A 111 -20.91 21.18 40.88
C ALA A 111 -20.29 19.80 40.63
N GLN A 112 -19.03 19.73 40.17
CA GLN A 112 -18.27 18.47 40.14
C GLN A 112 -17.76 18.04 41.53
N GLY A 113 -17.73 18.94 42.51
CA GLY A 113 -17.27 18.68 43.88
C GLY A 113 -15.96 19.39 44.26
N PHE A 114 -15.46 20.31 43.42
CA PHE A 114 -14.32 21.15 43.78
C PHE A 114 -14.71 22.19 44.83
N LYS A 115 -13.91 22.32 45.88
CA LYS A 115 -14.12 23.29 46.95
C LYS A 115 -13.76 24.70 46.50
N TYR A 116 -12.65 24.84 45.78
CA TYR A 116 -12.18 26.09 45.21
C TYR A 116 -12.02 25.96 43.69
N VAL A 117 -12.24 27.06 42.97
CA VAL A 117 -12.02 27.18 41.54
C VAL A 117 -11.23 28.45 41.28
N GLY A 118 -9.93 28.32 41.07
CA GLY A 118 -9.03 29.42 40.76
C GLY A 118 -8.82 29.60 39.25
N GLU A 119 -8.43 30.80 38.85
CA GLU A 119 -8.10 31.10 37.46
C GLU A 119 -6.58 31.22 37.27
N VAL A 120 -6.03 30.47 36.33
CA VAL A 120 -4.57 30.42 36.08
C VAL A 120 -4.03 31.75 35.51
N SER A 121 -4.89 32.66 35.05
CA SER A 121 -4.47 33.99 34.57
C SER A 121 -3.73 34.80 35.64
N PHE A 122 -4.02 34.63 36.93
CA PHE A 122 -3.25 35.30 37.98
C PHE A 122 -1.82 34.74 38.09
N GLY A 123 -1.67 33.42 38.00
CA GLY A 123 -0.34 32.80 37.87
C GLY A 123 0.42 33.29 36.63
N ALA A 124 -0.31 33.58 35.54
CA ALA A 124 0.28 34.17 34.33
C ALA A 124 0.73 35.63 34.53
N ASP A 125 0.00 36.43 35.32
CA ASP A 125 0.45 37.78 35.68
C ASP A 125 1.78 37.75 36.44
N LEU A 126 1.92 36.86 37.42
CA LEU A 126 3.15 36.70 38.20
C LEU A 126 4.33 36.26 37.33
N VAL A 127 4.11 35.23 36.49
CA VAL A 127 5.12 34.74 35.54
C VAL A 127 5.53 35.82 34.55
N ALA A 128 4.57 36.59 34.03
CA ALA A 128 4.87 37.73 33.15
C ALA A 128 5.70 38.80 33.87
N GLY A 129 5.50 39.01 35.17
CA GLY A 129 6.35 39.86 36.00
C GLY A 129 7.82 39.44 36.00
N GLU A 130 8.11 38.14 36.07
CA GLU A 130 9.49 37.62 35.99
C GLU A 130 10.08 37.76 34.58
N TYR A 131 9.30 37.45 33.54
CA TYR A 131 9.75 37.69 32.16
C TYR A 131 10.02 39.15 31.88
N LYS A 132 9.23 40.07 32.45
CA LYS A 132 9.45 41.51 32.33
C LYS A 132 10.83 41.91 32.83
N LYS A 133 11.29 41.32 33.94
CA LYS A 133 12.64 41.59 34.49
C LYS A 133 13.73 41.15 33.52
N ILE A 134 13.55 40.01 32.84
CA ILE A 134 14.52 39.50 31.85
C ILE A 134 14.52 40.36 30.59
N LEU A 135 13.33 40.61 30.00
CA LEU A 135 13.19 41.27 28.70
C LEU A 135 13.57 42.76 28.72
N ILE A 136 13.39 43.44 29.85
CA ILE A 136 13.76 44.86 30.00
C ILE A 136 15.23 45.01 30.40
N ALA A 137 15.82 44.01 31.05
CA ALA A 137 17.19 44.09 31.50
C ALA A 137 18.16 43.91 30.32
N GLN A 138 18.90 44.97 30.00
CA GLN A 138 19.90 45.00 28.92
C GLN A 138 21.10 44.04 29.14
N THR A 139 21.18 43.38 30.30
CA THR A 139 22.31 42.55 30.73
C THR A 139 22.01 41.06 30.75
N TYR A 140 20.77 40.62 30.51
CA TYR A 140 20.46 39.19 30.47
C TYR A 140 20.83 38.60 29.11
N PRO A 141 21.43 37.39 29.08
CA PRO A 141 21.59 36.68 27.82
C PRO A 141 20.20 36.38 27.23
N PRO A 142 20.09 36.28 25.89
CA PRO A 142 18.88 35.85 25.22
C PRO A 142 18.35 34.52 25.78
N VAL A 143 17.04 34.43 25.97
CA VAL A 143 16.38 33.28 26.60
C VAL A 143 15.24 32.77 25.75
N ILE A 144 14.97 31.47 25.89
CA ILE A 144 13.84 30.77 25.33
C ILE A 144 12.77 30.65 26.42
N SER A 145 11.53 31.04 26.11
CA SER A 145 10.41 30.91 27.05
C SER A 145 10.16 29.43 27.41
N SER A 146 9.69 29.18 28.63
CA SER A 146 9.55 27.85 29.22
C SER A 146 8.12 27.57 29.71
N ASP A 147 7.18 28.41 29.30
CA ASP A 147 5.75 28.32 29.60
C ASP A 147 5.06 27.16 28.88
N CYS A 148 5.59 26.77 27.70
CA CYS A 148 5.14 25.63 26.91
C CYS A 148 5.90 24.34 27.29
N PRO A 149 5.28 23.38 28.02
CA PRO A 149 5.97 22.17 28.47
C PRO A 149 6.45 21.29 27.31
N ALA A 150 5.74 21.30 26.18
CA ALA A 150 6.16 20.55 25.00
C ALA A 150 7.46 21.11 24.39
N ILE A 151 7.69 22.42 24.45
CA ILE A 151 8.95 23.04 24.00
C ILE A 151 10.09 22.70 24.95
N VAL A 152 9.83 22.80 26.26
CA VAL A 152 10.80 22.38 27.28
C VAL A 152 11.22 20.93 27.06
N SER A 153 10.28 19.99 26.96
CA SER A 153 10.61 18.59 26.70
C SER A 153 11.28 18.38 25.34
N TYR A 154 10.97 19.20 24.32
CA TYR A 154 11.66 19.12 23.03
C TYR A 154 13.13 19.53 23.16
N ILE A 155 13.44 20.57 23.93
CA ILE A 155 14.80 21.01 24.21
C ILE A 155 15.54 19.98 25.09
N GLU A 156 14.93 19.52 26.19
CA GLU A 156 15.53 18.51 27.08
C GLU A 156 15.91 17.22 26.34
N HIS A 157 15.10 16.80 25.35
CA HIS A 157 15.30 15.56 24.59
C HIS A 157 16.18 15.70 23.34
N TYR A 158 16.08 16.83 22.62
CA TYR A 158 16.63 16.95 21.26
C TYR A 158 17.60 18.10 21.07
N HIS A 159 17.66 19.05 21.99
CA HIS A 159 18.58 20.20 21.94
C HIS A 159 19.13 20.49 23.35
N PRO A 160 19.73 19.50 24.04
CA PRO A 160 20.14 19.65 25.44
C PRO A 160 21.19 20.75 25.66
N ASP A 161 21.93 21.11 24.62
CA ASP A 161 22.89 22.21 24.63
C ASP A 161 22.21 23.59 24.84
N LEU A 162 20.92 23.69 24.53
CA LEU A 162 20.09 24.89 24.75
C LEU A 162 19.38 24.92 26.10
N ILE A 163 19.56 23.91 26.98
CA ILE A 163 18.92 23.91 28.30
C ILE A 163 19.29 25.15 29.10
N GLY A 164 20.54 25.61 29.02
CA GLY A 164 21.00 26.83 29.68
C GLY A 164 20.37 28.12 29.13
N SER A 165 19.75 28.07 27.95
CA SER A 165 19.02 29.19 27.35
C SER A 165 17.54 29.21 27.74
N LEU A 166 17.00 28.17 28.38
CA LEU A 166 15.62 28.18 28.87
C LEU A 166 15.48 29.16 30.03
N ALA A 167 14.42 29.98 30.00
CA ALA A 167 14.07 30.84 31.11
C ALA A 167 13.72 29.98 32.34
N HIS A 168 14.46 30.12 33.42
CA HIS A 168 14.26 29.40 34.68
C HIS A 168 13.05 29.91 35.48
N ILE A 169 11.88 29.91 34.84
CA ILE A 169 10.62 30.39 35.37
C ILE A 169 9.58 29.25 35.28
N VAL A 170 8.84 29.01 36.34
CA VAL A 170 7.73 28.05 36.35
C VAL A 170 6.62 28.46 35.38
N SER A 171 5.84 27.48 34.93
CA SER A 171 4.69 27.79 34.10
C SER A 171 3.56 28.45 34.91
N PRO A 172 2.63 29.18 34.28
CA PRO A 172 1.48 29.78 34.97
C PRO A 172 0.65 28.78 35.78
N MET A 173 0.58 27.51 35.35
CA MET A 173 -0.11 26.44 36.09
C MET A 173 0.55 26.18 37.45
N VAL A 174 1.88 26.07 37.46
CA VAL A 174 2.67 25.81 38.67
C VAL A 174 2.71 27.07 39.55
N ALA A 175 2.83 28.27 38.96
CA ALA A 175 2.72 29.52 39.71
C ALA A 175 1.36 29.61 40.44
N MET A 176 0.25 29.31 39.74
CA MET A 176 -1.07 29.34 40.34
C MET A 176 -1.28 28.27 41.41
N SER A 177 -0.68 27.08 41.26
CA SER A 177 -0.78 26.05 42.31
C SER A 177 -0.10 26.49 43.60
N ARG A 178 1.07 27.14 43.50
CA ARG A 178 1.79 27.73 44.65
C ARG A 178 0.96 28.84 45.32
N VAL A 179 0.32 29.71 44.53
CA VAL A 179 -0.61 30.74 45.03
C VAL A 179 -1.78 30.13 45.80
N MET A 180 -2.45 29.14 45.20
CA MET A 180 -3.60 28.47 45.82
C MET A 180 -3.22 27.78 47.14
N ARG A 181 -2.06 27.11 47.19
CA ARG A 181 -1.56 26.48 48.44
C ARG A 181 -1.16 27.52 49.49
N LYS A 182 -0.58 28.66 49.10
CA LYS A 182 -0.25 29.75 50.04
C LYS A 182 -1.50 30.35 50.65
N ARG A 183 -2.57 30.55 49.86
CA ARG A 183 -3.81 31.20 50.31
C ARG A 183 -4.78 30.27 51.04
N TYR A 184 -4.97 29.05 50.55
CA TYR A 184 -6.02 28.13 51.00
C TYR A 184 -5.50 26.92 51.78
N GLY A 185 -4.18 26.79 51.94
CA GLY A 185 -3.53 25.77 52.77
C GLY A 185 -2.57 24.86 52.00
N LYS A 186 -1.48 24.44 52.63
CA LYS A 186 -0.41 23.64 52.00
C LYS A 186 -0.87 22.26 51.52
N ASP A 187 -1.82 21.66 52.24
CA ASP A 187 -2.38 20.34 51.96
C ASP A 187 -3.45 20.34 50.86
N LEU A 188 -3.77 21.52 50.31
CA LEU A 188 -4.75 21.66 49.23
C LEU A 188 -4.32 20.82 48.01
N LYS A 189 -5.23 19.94 47.56
CA LYS A 189 -5.06 19.17 46.34
C LYS A 189 -5.39 20.02 45.12
N ILE A 190 -4.51 20.04 44.13
CA ILE A 190 -4.65 20.89 42.95
C ILE A 190 -4.94 20.04 41.72
N VAL A 191 -6.04 20.35 41.05
CA VAL A 191 -6.40 19.79 39.74
C VAL A 191 -6.31 20.87 38.69
N PHE A 192 -5.42 20.71 37.72
CA PHE A 192 -5.36 21.61 36.57
C PHE A 192 -6.40 21.21 35.52
N ILE A 193 -7.06 22.22 34.93
CA ILE A 193 -8.00 22.05 33.83
C ILE A 193 -7.56 22.95 32.66
N GLY A 194 -7.18 22.37 31.53
CA GLY A 194 -6.66 23.19 30.42
C GLY A 194 -6.64 22.56 29.03
N PRO A 195 -6.02 23.22 28.05
CA PRO A 195 -6.06 22.82 26.65
C PRO A 195 -4.91 21.88 26.26
N CYS A 196 -3.98 21.57 27.17
CA CYS A 196 -2.70 20.94 26.85
C CYS A 196 -2.57 19.57 27.51
N ILE A 197 -2.10 18.58 26.74
CA ILE A 197 -1.85 17.22 27.23
C ILE A 197 -0.49 17.15 27.93
N ALA A 198 0.54 17.83 27.41
CA ALA A 198 1.87 17.87 28.02
C ALA A 198 1.87 18.43 29.46
N LYS A 199 0.86 19.23 29.85
CA LYS A 199 0.71 19.71 31.24
C LYS A 199 0.48 18.58 32.24
N LYS A 200 0.01 17.41 31.80
CA LYS A 200 -0.24 16.24 32.66
C LYS A 200 1.03 15.66 33.30
N ASP A 201 2.19 15.84 32.67
CA ASP A 201 3.47 15.38 33.21
C ASP A 201 4.44 16.53 33.50
N GLU A 202 3.99 17.79 33.46
CA GLU A 202 4.89 18.95 33.62
C GLU A 202 5.49 19.06 35.03
N SER A 203 4.71 18.81 36.09
CA SER A 203 5.16 19.02 37.48
C SER A 203 4.43 18.09 38.45
N GLU A 204 5.14 17.62 39.48
CA GLU A 204 4.58 16.87 40.61
C GLU A 204 3.81 17.77 41.61
N GLU A 205 3.90 19.10 41.48
CA GLU A 205 3.13 20.05 42.32
C GLU A 205 1.62 20.04 42.02
N ILE A 206 1.24 19.43 40.90
CA ILE A 206 -0.15 19.27 40.46
C ILE A 206 -0.59 17.82 40.72
N ASP A 207 -1.61 17.64 41.55
CA ASP A 207 -2.08 16.30 41.94
C ASP A 207 -2.83 15.58 40.80
N ALA A 208 -3.47 16.32 39.89
CA ALA A 208 -4.04 15.79 38.64
C ALA A 208 -4.20 16.86 37.55
N ALA A 209 -4.19 16.46 36.29
CA ALA A 209 -4.44 17.39 35.18
C ALA A 209 -5.40 16.79 34.15
N ILE A 210 -6.48 17.51 33.89
CA ILE A 210 -7.47 17.14 32.88
C ILE A 210 -7.54 18.19 31.78
N THR A 211 -7.85 17.72 30.58
CA THR A 211 -8.12 18.55 29.44
C THR A 211 -9.52 19.14 29.51
N PHE A 212 -9.82 20.19 28.74
CA PHE A 212 -11.19 20.67 28.66
C PHE A 212 -12.16 19.66 28.06
N ARG A 213 -11.68 18.79 27.15
CA ARG A 213 -12.44 17.63 26.65
C ARG A 213 -12.90 16.73 27.79
N GLU A 214 -11.98 16.37 28.67
CA GLU A 214 -12.27 15.57 29.86
C GLU A 214 -13.24 16.30 30.81
N LEU A 215 -13.10 17.62 31.01
CA LEU A 215 -14.07 18.39 31.80
C LEU A 215 -15.47 18.35 31.18
N ARG A 216 -15.59 18.48 29.85
CA ARG A 216 -16.88 18.37 29.16
C ARG A 216 -17.51 16.99 29.35
N GLU A 217 -16.70 15.93 29.24
CA GLU A 217 -17.15 14.56 29.50
C GLU A 217 -17.65 14.41 30.94
N MET A 218 -16.95 14.97 31.92
CA MET A 218 -17.37 14.97 33.33
C MET A 218 -18.71 15.70 33.55
N ILE A 219 -18.85 16.91 32.99
CA ILE A 219 -20.10 17.70 33.08
C ILE A 219 -21.26 16.93 32.42
N ALA A 220 -21.03 16.38 31.22
CA ALA A 220 -22.03 15.63 30.48
C ALA A 220 -22.46 14.35 31.21
N HIS A 221 -21.52 13.62 31.82
CA HIS A 221 -21.82 12.41 32.61
C HIS A 221 -22.73 12.69 33.81
N ARG A 222 -22.66 13.89 34.40
CA ARG A 222 -23.60 14.31 35.47
C ARG A 222 -24.91 14.89 34.95
N GLY A 223 -25.05 15.07 33.63
CA GLY A 223 -26.24 15.67 33.02
C GLY A 223 -26.47 17.14 33.37
N LEU A 224 -25.45 17.84 33.87
CA LEU A 224 -25.55 19.23 34.31
C LEU A 224 -25.52 20.19 33.12
N LYS A 225 -26.44 21.17 33.11
CA LYS A 225 -26.49 22.25 32.11
C LYS A 225 -26.26 23.60 32.78
N PRO A 226 -25.82 24.63 32.03
CA PRO A 226 -25.69 25.99 32.57
C PRO A 226 -26.96 26.55 33.22
N ALA A 227 -28.15 26.09 32.79
CA ALA A 227 -29.42 26.50 33.38
C ALA A 227 -29.69 25.91 34.77
N ASP A 228 -28.95 24.87 35.17
CA ASP A 228 -29.15 24.13 36.42
C ASP A 228 -28.30 24.67 37.59
N VAL A 229 -27.50 25.73 37.36
CA VAL A 229 -26.57 26.27 38.34
C VAL A 229 -26.70 27.78 38.52
N THR A 230 -26.46 28.25 39.74
CA THR A 230 -26.40 29.70 40.04
C THR A 230 -25.02 30.25 39.71
N PRO A 231 -24.87 31.39 39.00
CA PRO A 231 -23.56 31.93 38.63
C PRO A 231 -22.70 32.33 39.84
N THR A 232 -21.50 31.77 39.94
CA THR A 232 -20.53 32.05 41.01
C THR A 232 -19.18 32.47 40.42
N GLU A 233 -18.40 33.28 41.14
CA GLU A 233 -17.11 33.74 40.61
C GLU A 233 -15.95 32.82 40.95
N PHE A 234 -14.85 32.95 40.20
CA PHE A 234 -13.56 32.35 40.57
C PHE A 234 -13.16 32.77 41.99
N ASP A 235 -12.53 31.86 42.72
CA ASP A 235 -11.93 32.15 44.02
C ASP A 235 -10.71 33.06 43.84
N PRO A 236 -10.53 34.11 44.67
CA PRO A 236 -9.41 35.03 44.57
C PRO A 236 -8.06 34.33 44.86
N PRO A 237 -6.92 34.87 44.37
CA PRO A 237 -6.80 36.10 43.60
C PRO A 237 -7.27 35.97 42.15
N LEU A 238 -7.81 37.05 41.59
CA LEU A 238 -8.30 37.09 40.20
C LEU A 238 -7.19 37.61 39.28
N GLY A 239 -7.02 37.02 38.10
CA GLY A 239 -6.00 37.46 37.14
C GLY A 239 -6.46 38.64 36.29
N GLY A 240 -5.53 39.53 35.96
CA GLY A 240 -5.70 40.69 35.08
C GLY A 240 -5.34 40.37 33.63
N LYS A 241 -4.30 41.02 33.10
CA LYS A 241 -3.89 40.88 31.69
C LYS A 241 -3.44 39.46 31.33
N GLY A 242 -3.01 38.66 32.29
CA GLY A 242 -2.63 37.26 32.12
C GLY A 242 -3.73 36.37 31.54
N GLY A 243 -4.98 36.85 31.46
CA GLY A 243 -6.02 36.18 30.66
C GLY A 243 -5.72 36.13 29.16
N ILE A 244 -4.88 37.02 28.60
CA ILE A 244 -4.52 37.02 27.18
C ILE A 244 -3.35 36.08 26.84
N PHE A 245 -2.65 35.58 27.86
CA PHE A 245 -1.52 34.64 27.76
C PHE A 245 -1.71 33.46 26.78
N PRO A 246 -2.89 32.82 26.64
CA PRO A 246 -3.03 31.65 25.77
C PRO A 246 -3.16 31.99 24.28
N VAL A 247 -3.29 33.26 23.92
CA VAL A 247 -3.28 33.73 22.52
C VAL A 247 -1.82 33.90 22.09
N SER A 248 -1.54 33.78 20.80
CA SER A 248 -0.23 34.11 20.23
C SER A 248 0.24 35.50 20.67
N ARG A 249 1.51 35.61 21.08
CA ARG A 249 2.11 36.82 21.70
C ARG A 249 1.44 37.23 23.01
N GLY A 250 0.72 36.32 23.65
CA GLY A 250 -0.02 36.58 24.88
C GLY A 250 0.91 36.95 26.04
N LEU A 251 2.10 36.34 26.09
CA LEU A 251 3.14 36.67 27.07
C LEU A 251 3.56 38.15 26.92
N LEU A 252 3.96 38.56 25.72
CA LEU A 252 4.41 39.94 25.45
C LEU A 252 3.34 41.00 25.75
N ASN A 253 2.09 40.72 25.39
CA ASN A 253 0.97 41.60 25.70
C ASN A 253 0.71 41.70 27.22
N THR A 254 0.93 40.62 27.96
CA THR A 254 0.79 40.61 29.43
C THR A 254 1.91 41.42 30.09
N VAL A 255 3.14 41.29 29.60
CA VAL A 255 4.32 42.08 30.04
C VAL A 255 4.13 43.58 29.74
N GLY A 256 3.38 43.91 28.69
CA GLY A 256 3.10 45.28 28.27
C GLY A 256 4.10 45.85 27.27
N ILE A 257 4.84 45.00 26.56
CA ILE A 257 5.74 45.39 25.46
C ILE A 257 4.88 45.70 24.24
N LYS A 258 4.99 46.93 23.71
CA LYS A 258 4.37 47.34 22.44
C LYS A 258 5.40 47.18 21.34
N GLU A 259 4.99 46.70 20.16
CA GLU A 259 5.90 46.63 19.01
C GLU A 259 6.39 48.02 18.63
N ASP A 260 7.67 48.28 18.84
CA ASP A 260 8.41 49.29 18.11
C ASP A 260 9.31 48.58 17.10
N ILE A 261 9.18 48.91 15.82
CA ILE A 261 9.93 48.30 14.71
C ILE A 261 11.45 48.57 14.89
N PHE A 262 11.80 49.56 15.70
CA PHE A 262 13.18 49.96 16.02
C PHE A 262 13.74 49.32 17.29
N GLU A 263 12.91 48.66 18.11
CA GLU A 263 13.35 47.89 19.27
C GLU A 263 13.47 46.41 18.87
N ARG A 264 14.71 45.90 18.74
CA ARG A 264 14.94 44.44 18.72
C ARG A 264 14.51 43.85 20.07
N ASN A 265 14.20 42.55 20.07
CA ASN A 265 14.68 41.55 21.06
C ASN A 265 13.74 40.35 21.30
N VAL A 266 12.60 40.17 20.60
CA VAL A 266 11.79 38.92 20.78
C VAL A 266 11.23 38.37 19.47
N ILE A 267 11.63 37.14 19.12
CA ILE A 267 11.04 36.36 18.03
C ILE A 267 9.94 35.45 18.62
N VAL A 268 8.77 35.48 17.99
CA VAL A 268 7.65 34.59 18.36
C VAL A 268 7.46 33.57 17.25
N ALA A 269 7.59 32.29 17.59
CA ALA A 269 7.38 31.19 16.66
C ALA A 269 6.39 30.17 17.24
N GLU A 270 5.36 29.85 16.46
CA GLU A 270 4.25 29.02 16.89
C GLU A 270 3.90 27.91 15.90
N GLY A 271 3.31 26.83 16.42
CA GLY A 271 2.90 25.70 15.59
C GLY A 271 4.08 24.81 15.18
N ARG A 272 3.77 23.66 14.57
CA ARG A 272 4.71 22.52 14.54
C ARG A 272 6.07 22.81 13.91
N SER A 273 6.13 23.61 12.84
CA SER A 273 7.36 23.79 12.05
C SER A 273 8.14 25.01 12.47
N ALA A 274 7.44 26.13 12.72
CA ALA A 274 8.10 27.41 12.98
C ALA A 274 8.95 27.39 14.25
N PHE A 275 8.51 26.73 15.33
CA PHE A 275 9.34 26.63 16.52
C PHE A 275 10.59 25.77 16.29
N GLN A 276 10.49 24.72 15.46
CA GLN A 276 11.64 23.84 15.17
C GLN A 276 12.70 24.59 14.36
N GLU A 277 12.27 25.41 13.41
CA GLU A 277 13.14 26.29 12.62
C GLU A 277 13.80 27.34 13.51
N ALA A 278 13.02 28.06 14.35
CA ALA A 278 13.54 29.03 15.28
C ALA A 278 14.58 28.43 16.26
N ILE A 279 14.34 27.23 16.79
CA ILE A 279 15.32 26.53 17.64
C ILE A 279 16.62 26.24 16.88
N LYS A 280 16.54 25.74 15.64
CA LYS A 280 17.73 25.45 14.81
C LYS A 280 18.51 26.71 14.44
N GLU A 281 17.82 27.80 14.10
CA GLU A 281 18.46 29.09 13.81
C GLU A 281 19.13 29.69 15.05
N PHE A 282 18.50 29.53 16.23
CA PHE A 282 19.07 29.96 17.50
C PHE A 282 20.31 29.14 17.87
N GLU A 283 20.23 27.82 17.77
CA GLU A 283 21.33 26.89 18.04
C GLU A 283 22.52 27.11 17.11
N SER A 284 22.27 27.41 15.83
CA SER A 284 23.32 27.69 14.85
C SER A 284 23.91 29.11 14.94
N GLY A 285 23.42 29.95 15.86
CA GLY A 285 23.93 31.29 16.10
C GLY A 285 23.33 32.39 15.21
N GLN A 286 22.41 32.06 14.29
CA GLN A 286 21.84 33.01 13.33
C GLN A 286 20.96 34.06 14.02
N ILE A 287 20.22 33.65 15.05
CA ILE A 287 19.34 34.51 15.85
C ILE A 287 19.67 34.46 17.35
N ALA A 288 20.90 34.06 17.72
CA ALA A 288 21.31 33.88 19.13
C ALA A 288 21.31 35.16 19.97
N GLN A 289 21.05 36.33 19.37
CA GLN A 289 20.89 37.61 20.09
C GLN A 289 19.43 37.94 20.45
N GLU A 290 18.46 37.15 20.00
CA GLU A 290 17.02 37.43 20.17
C GLU A 290 16.41 36.52 21.25
N HIS A 291 15.52 37.05 22.10
CA HIS A 291 14.70 36.19 22.97
C HIS A 291 13.69 35.42 22.12
N LEU A 292 13.33 34.20 22.53
CA LEU A 292 12.35 33.38 21.83
C LEU A 292 11.10 33.14 22.70
N GLU A 293 9.92 33.51 22.20
CA GLU A 293 8.63 33.02 22.71
C GLU A 293 8.16 31.87 21.79
N LEU A 294 8.23 30.64 22.30
CA LEU A 294 7.96 29.44 21.50
C LEU A 294 6.71 28.72 21.96
N LEU A 295 5.81 28.42 21.03
CA LEU A 295 4.61 27.63 21.29
C LEU A 295 4.50 26.47 20.30
N CYS A 296 4.34 25.25 20.82
CA CYS A 296 4.15 24.09 19.94
C CYS A 296 2.81 24.13 19.16
N CYS A 297 1.84 24.93 19.61
CA CYS A 297 0.52 25.13 18.99
C CYS A 297 0.37 26.59 18.52
N ASP A 298 -0.59 26.87 17.63
CA ASP A 298 -0.99 28.23 17.21
C ASP A 298 -1.73 28.99 18.35
N GLY A 299 -1.03 29.21 19.46
CA GLY A 299 -1.61 29.56 20.75
C GLY A 299 -2.15 28.34 21.52
N CYS A 300 -2.17 28.44 22.85
CA CYS A 300 -2.80 27.46 23.73
C CYS A 300 -4.32 27.30 23.46
N ILE A 301 -4.97 28.30 22.85
CA ILE A 301 -6.36 28.22 22.35
C ILE A 301 -6.57 27.16 21.26
N MET A 302 -5.49 26.70 20.62
CA MET A 302 -5.48 25.62 19.63
C MET A 302 -4.84 24.33 20.18
N GLY A 303 -4.73 24.19 21.50
CA GLY A 303 -4.16 23.02 22.16
C GLY A 303 -4.95 21.72 21.90
N PRO A 304 -4.29 20.54 22.01
CA PRO A 304 -4.88 19.23 21.68
C PRO A 304 -5.96 18.75 22.66
N GLY A 305 -6.05 19.36 23.84
CA GLY A 305 -7.07 19.10 24.87
C GLY A 305 -8.36 19.91 24.69
N MET A 306 -8.45 20.72 23.64
CA MET A 306 -9.69 21.42 23.22
C MET A 306 -10.60 20.44 22.46
N SER A 307 -11.92 20.65 22.46
CA SER A 307 -12.83 19.76 21.73
C SER A 307 -12.55 19.77 20.22
N PRO A 308 -12.48 18.59 19.57
CA PRO A 308 -12.38 18.52 18.13
C PRO A 308 -13.68 19.05 17.52
N TYR A 309 -13.59 20.04 16.62
CA TYR A 309 -14.77 20.45 15.84
C TYR A 309 -15.10 19.35 14.82
N PRO A 310 -16.37 19.11 14.50
CA PRO A 310 -16.77 18.15 13.47
C PRO A 310 -15.97 18.39 12.19
N PHE A 311 -15.51 17.28 11.59
CA PHE A 311 -14.54 17.14 10.51
C PHE A 311 -14.95 17.80 9.16
N PHE A 312 -15.96 18.68 9.16
CA PHE A 312 -16.55 19.36 8.01
C PHE A 312 -16.56 20.90 8.18
N SER A 313 -15.44 21.49 8.56
CA SER A 313 -15.04 22.78 7.97
C SER A 313 -13.55 22.98 8.16
N SER A 314 -12.82 23.00 7.06
CA SER A 314 -11.41 23.42 6.93
C SER A 314 -11.16 24.90 7.29
N GLN A 315 -12.01 25.51 8.12
CA GLN A 315 -11.72 26.78 8.76
C GLN A 315 -11.43 26.51 10.23
N SER A 316 -10.15 26.43 10.54
CA SER A 316 -9.68 26.61 11.91
C SER A 316 -10.35 27.88 12.46
N ARG A 317 -11.25 27.73 13.43
CA ARG A 317 -11.92 28.87 14.08
C ARG A 317 -10.97 29.62 15.02
N ARG A 318 -9.67 29.61 14.73
CA ARG A 318 -8.59 30.23 15.49
C ARG A 318 -8.94 31.68 15.81
N TYR A 319 -9.39 32.44 14.81
CA TYR A 319 -9.76 33.84 14.97
C TYR A 319 -10.97 34.04 15.88
N ARG A 320 -11.99 33.19 15.78
CA ARG A 320 -13.15 33.23 16.69
C ARG A 320 -12.75 32.89 18.13
N LYS A 321 -11.91 31.86 18.31
CA LYS A 321 -11.37 31.47 19.62
C LYS A 321 -10.54 32.60 20.24
N ARG A 322 -9.71 33.26 19.43
CA ARG A 322 -8.96 34.45 19.83
C ARG A 322 -9.89 35.57 20.27
N ALA A 323 -10.91 35.89 19.46
CA ALA A 323 -11.90 36.91 19.80
C ALA A 323 -12.61 36.61 21.14
N SER A 324 -13.05 35.37 21.38
CA SER A 324 -13.70 34.99 22.64
C SER A 324 -12.80 35.19 23.87
N VAL A 325 -11.50 34.94 23.76
CA VAL A 325 -10.55 35.22 24.85
C VAL A 325 -10.36 36.73 25.01
N SER A 326 -10.16 37.45 23.91
CA SER A 326 -10.00 38.92 23.95
C SER A 326 -11.21 39.62 24.56
N ASP A 327 -12.43 39.25 24.17
CA ASP A 327 -13.68 39.82 24.69
C ASP A 327 -13.82 39.57 26.20
N TYR A 328 -13.51 38.35 26.66
CA TYR A 328 -13.51 38.01 28.08
C TYR A 328 -12.51 38.85 28.88
N VAL A 329 -11.28 38.98 28.37
CA VAL A 329 -10.22 39.74 29.05
C VAL A 329 -10.56 41.23 29.09
N LEU A 330 -11.03 41.82 27.98
CA LEU A 330 -11.43 43.23 27.94
C LEU A 330 -12.54 43.51 28.95
N HIS A 331 -13.60 42.70 28.96
CA HIS A 331 -14.69 42.85 29.92
C HIS A 331 -14.23 42.70 31.37
N LYS A 332 -13.29 41.77 31.63
CA LYS A 332 -12.70 41.62 32.95
C LYS A 332 -11.92 42.87 33.36
N LEU A 333 -11.04 43.38 32.49
CA LEU A 333 -10.22 44.56 32.78
C LEU A 333 -11.09 45.82 33.02
N GLU A 334 -12.26 45.91 32.39
CA GLU A 334 -13.23 46.99 32.61
C GLU A 334 -13.92 46.93 33.98
N THR A 335 -14.09 45.73 34.54
CA THR A 335 -14.91 45.48 35.74
C THR A 335 -14.09 45.06 36.97
N MET A 336 -12.80 44.79 36.81
CA MET A 336 -11.92 44.35 37.90
C MET A 336 -11.60 45.48 38.89
N ASP A 337 -11.43 45.11 40.16
CA ASP A 337 -10.85 45.98 41.17
C ASP A 337 -9.32 45.97 41.02
N THR A 338 -8.79 46.96 40.29
CA THR A 338 -7.35 47.11 40.06
C THR A 338 -6.58 47.27 41.37
N GLY A 339 -7.15 47.96 42.37
CA GLY A 339 -6.48 48.17 43.65
C GLY A 339 -6.36 46.89 44.47
N GLN A 340 -7.37 46.00 44.40
CA GLN A 340 -7.25 44.66 44.99
C GLN A 340 -6.28 43.78 44.21
N TRP A 341 -6.28 43.84 42.88
CA TRP A 341 -5.34 43.08 42.05
C TRP A 341 -3.88 43.46 42.34
N GLU A 342 -3.56 44.75 42.47
CA GLU A 342 -2.22 45.22 42.84
C GLU A 342 -1.78 44.68 44.21
N LYS A 343 -2.67 44.71 45.21
CA LYS A 343 -2.41 44.12 46.54
C LYS A 343 -2.17 42.62 46.47
N ASP A 344 -2.96 41.90 45.66
CA ASP A 344 -2.78 40.46 45.47
C ASP A 344 -1.41 40.19 44.81
N ILE A 345 -1.01 40.95 43.78
CA ILE A 345 0.31 40.83 43.15
C ILE A 345 1.42 41.05 44.18
N GLU A 346 1.33 42.09 45.01
CA GLU A 346 2.30 42.36 46.09
C GLU A 346 2.37 41.21 47.11
N GLU A 347 1.21 40.67 47.54
CA GLU A 347 1.12 39.53 48.46
C GLU A 347 1.86 38.29 47.93
N PHE A 348 1.74 38.04 46.62
CA PHE A 348 2.22 36.81 45.98
C PHE A 348 3.56 36.95 45.24
N THR A 349 4.11 38.17 45.11
CA THR A 349 5.44 38.41 44.47
C THR A 349 6.59 37.68 45.19
N SER A 350 6.42 37.37 46.47
CA SER A 350 7.42 36.62 47.27
C SER A 350 7.43 35.11 47.01
N ILE A 351 6.48 34.57 46.23
CA ILE A 351 6.48 33.16 45.87
C ILE A 351 7.66 32.90 44.93
N ASP A 352 8.44 31.87 45.23
CA ASP A 352 9.49 31.41 44.34
C ASP A 352 8.89 31.00 42.98
N MET A 353 9.42 31.56 41.90
CA MET A 353 9.03 31.25 40.52
C MET A 353 10.12 30.47 39.79
N PHE A 354 11.21 30.11 40.46
CA PHE A 354 12.32 29.40 39.85
C PHE A 354 11.99 27.92 39.59
N ARG A 355 12.59 27.37 38.54
CA ARG A 355 12.65 25.94 38.24
C ARG A 355 13.96 25.57 37.57
N GLU A 356 14.36 24.32 37.73
CA GLU A 356 15.44 23.72 36.95
C GLU A 356 14.88 22.85 35.82
N PHE A 357 15.75 22.54 34.86
CA PHE A 357 15.48 21.68 33.71
C PHE A 357 16.47 20.53 33.72
N THR A 358 16.06 19.38 33.19
CA THR A 358 16.88 18.16 33.21
C THR A 358 17.37 17.84 31.82
N ASN A 359 18.68 17.55 31.67
CA ASN A 359 19.19 17.00 30.43
C ASN A 359 18.69 15.56 30.27
N ARG A 360 17.92 15.31 29.20
CA ARG A 360 17.33 14.02 28.85
C ARG A 360 17.68 13.66 27.40
N ASP A 361 18.94 13.88 27.00
CA ASP A 361 19.38 13.65 25.62
C ASP A 361 19.01 12.23 25.13
N ILE A 362 18.23 12.19 24.06
CA ILE A 362 17.81 10.97 23.34
C ILE A 362 18.08 11.09 21.84
N ARG A 363 19.00 11.99 21.46
CA ARG A 363 19.48 12.10 20.08
C ARG A 363 20.18 10.81 19.70
N TYR A 364 19.94 10.38 18.47
CA TYR A 364 20.67 9.27 17.89
C TYR A 364 21.92 9.79 17.16
N GLU A 365 23.00 9.03 17.25
CA GLU A 365 24.15 9.23 16.37
C GLU A 365 23.72 9.13 14.90
N LYS A 366 24.35 9.95 14.04
CA LYS A 366 24.06 9.93 12.60
C LYS A 366 24.67 8.66 12.02
N PRO A 367 23.89 7.80 11.31
CA PRO A 367 24.45 6.62 10.65
C PRO A 367 25.51 7.00 9.61
N GLU A 368 26.39 6.05 9.30
CA GLU A 368 27.41 6.22 8.27
C GLU A 368 26.77 6.44 6.90
N ARG A 369 27.42 7.24 6.05
CA ARG A 369 26.86 7.61 4.74
C ARG A 369 26.59 6.37 3.87
N GLU A 370 27.45 5.36 3.97
CA GLU A 370 27.33 4.11 3.22
C GLU A 370 26.05 3.33 3.59
N GLU A 371 25.62 3.36 4.85
CA GLU A 371 24.39 2.69 5.29
C GLU A 371 23.14 3.41 4.78
N ILE A 372 23.17 4.74 4.78
CA ILE A 372 22.11 5.59 4.24
C ILE A 372 21.94 5.30 2.74
N ASP A 373 23.04 5.29 1.99
CA ASP A 373 23.00 5.06 0.55
C ASP A 373 22.48 3.64 0.22
N LYS A 374 22.81 2.61 1.02
CA LYS A 374 22.24 1.25 0.89
C LYS A 374 20.72 1.24 1.01
N ILE A 375 20.14 2.01 1.94
CA ILE A 375 18.69 2.10 2.09
C ILE A 375 18.05 2.90 0.95
N LEU A 376 18.67 4.01 0.54
CA LEU A 376 18.19 4.81 -0.59
C LEU A 376 18.10 3.97 -1.87
N VAL A 377 19.13 3.16 -2.17
CA VAL A 377 19.12 2.23 -3.31
C VAL A 377 17.99 1.20 -3.18
N LYS A 378 17.76 0.63 -1.98
CA LYS A 378 16.63 -0.30 -1.75
C LYS A 378 15.26 0.36 -1.96
N MET A 379 15.16 1.67 -1.76
CA MET A 379 13.96 2.46 -2.04
C MET A 379 13.85 2.89 -3.51
N GLY A 380 14.70 2.37 -4.40
CA GLY A 380 14.72 2.71 -5.82
C GLY A 380 15.38 4.06 -6.13
N LYS A 381 16.16 4.62 -5.20
CA LYS A 381 16.81 5.93 -5.36
C LYS A 381 18.30 5.73 -5.61
N SER A 382 18.72 5.87 -6.86
CA SER A 382 20.09 5.59 -7.29
C SER A 382 20.91 6.86 -7.54
N GLY A 383 20.24 8.01 -7.69
CA GLY A 383 20.91 9.30 -7.81
C GLY A 383 20.08 10.48 -7.30
N PRO A 384 20.67 11.70 -7.27
CA PRO A 384 20.01 12.91 -6.75
C PRO A 384 18.67 13.24 -7.42
N GLN A 385 18.50 12.88 -8.70
CA GLN A 385 17.26 13.05 -9.45
C GLN A 385 16.08 12.24 -8.87
N ASP A 386 16.36 11.18 -8.12
CA ASP A 386 15.35 10.33 -7.49
C ASP A 386 14.96 10.86 -6.08
N PHE A 387 15.67 11.86 -5.56
CA PHE A 387 15.43 12.45 -4.25
C PHE A 387 14.33 13.52 -4.35
N LEU A 388 13.09 13.05 -4.40
CA LEU A 388 11.92 13.92 -4.57
C LEU A 388 11.63 14.82 -3.36
N ASP A 389 12.11 14.43 -2.16
CA ASP A 389 11.91 15.14 -0.88
C ASP A 389 10.48 15.65 -0.66
N CYS A 390 9.50 14.88 -1.12
CA CYS A 390 8.09 15.29 -1.20
C CYS A 390 7.34 15.28 0.15
N GLY A 391 7.95 14.79 1.23
CA GLY A 391 7.32 14.74 2.55
C GLY A 391 6.19 13.71 2.73
N ALA A 392 5.84 12.93 1.70
CA ALA A 392 4.67 12.05 1.73
C ALA A 392 4.76 10.92 2.77
N CYS A 393 5.96 10.38 2.98
CA CYS A 393 6.24 9.37 4.01
C CYS A 393 6.29 9.95 5.43
N GLY A 394 6.22 11.28 5.60
CA GLY A 394 6.28 11.95 6.90
C GLY A 394 7.67 12.41 7.33
N TYR A 395 8.68 12.30 6.47
CA TYR A 395 10.04 12.80 6.67
C TYR A 395 10.34 13.90 5.63
N ASP A 396 11.13 14.90 6.03
CA ASP A 396 11.32 16.12 5.23
C ASP A 396 12.22 15.87 4.00
N SER A 397 13.17 14.93 4.11
CA SER A 397 13.99 14.45 3.00
C SER A 397 13.97 12.93 2.84
N CYS A 398 14.37 12.45 1.66
CA CYS A 398 14.59 11.03 1.41
C CYS A 398 15.71 10.47 2.31
N GLU A 399 16.73 11.28 2.61
CA GLU A 399 17.80 10.93 3.56
C GLU A 399 17.25 10.74 4.98
N ASP A 400 16.37 11.64 5.45
CA ASP A 400 15.73 11.50 6.77
C ASP A 400 14.88 10.23 6.86
N HIS A 401 14.16 9.88 5.79
CA HIS A 401 13.41 8.63 5.72
C HIS A 401 14.34 7.42 5.77
N ALA A 402 15.45 7.43 5.02
CA ALA A 402 16.43 6.35 5.04
C ALA A 402 17.06 6.18 6.45
N ILE A 403 17.44 7.28 7.09
CA ILE A 403 17.96 7.27 8.48
C ILE A 403 16.91 6.70 9.44
N ALA A 404 15.63 7.06 9.26
CA ALA A 404 14.56 6.52 10.08
C ALA A 404 14.34 5.01 9.88
N ILE A 405 14.53 4.49 8.67
CA ILE A 405 14.48 3.05 8.39
C ILE A 405 15.64 2.32 9.09
N ILE A 406 16.87 2.85 9.02
CA ILE A 406 18.05 2.27 9.70
C ILE A 406 17.79 2.16 11.21
N ARG A 407 17.12 3.16 11.79
CA ARG A 407 16.79 3.23 13.21
C ARG A 407 15.55 2.41 13.60
N GLY A 408 14.91 1.71 12.66
CA GLY A 408 13.69 0.94 12.92
C GLY A 408 12.46 1.80 13.26
N LEU A 409 12.47 3.08 12.86
CA LEU A 409 11.36 4.01 13.05
C LEU A 409 10.40 4.03 11.85
N ALA A 410 10.87 3.62 10.68
CA ALA A 410 10.13 3.68 9.43
C ALA A 410 10.33 2.40 8.60
N GLU A 411 9.42 2.21 7.64
CA GLU A 411 9.47 1.11 6.67
C GLU A 411 9.63 1.67 5.26
N HIS A 412 10.10 0.82 4.34
CA HIS A 412 10.35 1.20 2.94
C HIS A 412 9.03 1.52 2.22
N GLU A 413 7.97 0.78 2.57
CA GLU A 413 6.60 0.85 2.08
C GLU A 413 5.92 2.20 2.40
N MET A 414 6.50 3.02 3.28
CA MET A 414 6.02 4.37 3.53
C MET A 414 6.31 5.32 2.35
N CYS A 415 7.25 4.97 1.48
CA CYS A 415 7.56 5.75 0.28
C CYS A 415 6.52 5.46 -0.81
N LEU A 416 5.61 6.41 -1.04
CA LEU A 416 4.52 6.26 -2.00
C LEU A 416 5.03 6.00 -3.44
N PRO A 417 5.98 6.78 -4.01
CA PRO A 417 6.50 6.50 -5.35
C PRO A 417 7.11 5.09 -5.49
N PHE A 418 7.94 4.68 -4.53
CA PHE A 418 8.54 3.35 -4.49
C PHE A 418 7.47 2.25 -4.45
N THR A 419 6.43 2.43 -3.63
CA THR A 419 5.35 1.45 -3.48
C THR A 419 4.51 1.33 -4.75
N ILE A 420 4.24 2.45 -5.44
CA ILE A 420 3.53 2.45 -6.73
C ILE A 420 4.34 1.72 -7.80
N GLU A 421 5.65 1.98 -7.90
CA GLU A 421 6.51 1.30 -8.86
C GLU A 421 6.59 -0.21 -8.59
N LYS A 422 6.80 -0.58 -7.32
CA LYS A 422 6.81 -1.99 -6.89
C LYS A 422 5.49 -2.69 -7.19
N LEU A 423 4.35 -2.01 -7.01
CA LEU A 423 3.03 -2.53 -7.35
C LEU A 423 2.89 -2.77 -8.87
N HIS A 424 3.32 -1.83 -9.71
CA HIS A 424 3.32 -2.02 -11.17
C HIS A 424 4.22 -3.18 -11.61
N ASN A 425 5.37 -3.38 -10.96
CA ASN A 425 6.26 -4.51 -11.23
C ASN A 425 5.58 -5.84 -10.88
N TYR A 426 4.96 -5.94 -9.71
CA TYR A 426 4.21 -7.15 -9.32
C TYR A 426 3.01 -7.43 -10.24
N ILE A 427 2.28 -6.41 -10.68
CA ILE A 427 1.19 -6.59 -11.66
C ILE A 427 1.75 -7.17 -12.98
N ARG A 428 2.89 -6.67 -13.46
CA ARG A 428 3.52 -7.21 -14.68
C ARG A 428 3.95 -8.67 -14.51
N GLU A 429 4.63 -8.99 -13.42
CA GLU A 429 5.05 -10.37 -13.11
C GLU A 429 3.87 -11.32 -12.98
N LEU A 430 2.80 -10.88 -12.31
CA LEU A 430 1.58 -11.67 -12.13
C LEU A 430 0.89 -11.96 -13.46
N ASN A 431 0.84 -10.98 -14.37
CA ASN A 431 0.27 -11.17 -15.71
C ASN A 431 1.06 -12.20 -16.52
N VAL A 432 2.39 -12.13 -16.51
CA VAL A 432 3.26 -13.11 -17.19
C VAL A 432 3.05 -14.52 -16.60
N SER A 433 2.96 -14.63 -15.28
CA SER A 433 2.69 -15.91 -14.60
C SER A 433 1.31 -16.49 -14.97
N ASN A 434 0.28 -15.64 -15.04
CA ASN A 434 -1.07 -16.06 -15.42
C ASN A 434 -1.15 -16.52 -16.88
N GLU A 435 -0.47 -15.84 -17.80
CA GLU A 435 -0.39 -16.24 -19.21
C GLU A 435 0.30 -17.61 -19.37
N LYS A 436 1.43 -17.80 -18.66
CA LYS A 436 2.14 -19.09 -18.65
C LYS A 436 1.27 -20.22 -18.08
N LEU A 437 0.50 -19.94 -17.02
CA LEU A 437 -0.42 -20.91 -16.42
C LEU A 437 -1.53 -21.30 -17.42
N ALA A 438 -2.13 -20.32 -18.10
CA ALA A 438 -3.18 -20.56 -19.09
C ALA A 438 -2.67 -21.45 -20.25
N ASN A 439 -1.50 -21.12 -20.81
CA ASN A 439 -0.88 -21.91 -21.88
C ASN A 439 -0.57 -23.35 -21.43
N THR A 440 -0.11 -23.52 -20.19
CA THR A 440 0.21 -24.84 -19.63
C THR A 440 -1.06 -25.68 -19.41
N GLN A 441 -2.14 -25.07 -18.92
CA GLN A 441 -3.44 -25.74 -18.75
C GLN A 441 -4.04 -26.19 -20.08
N GLU A 442 -3.94 -25.38 -21.13
CA GLU A 442 -4.43 -25.74 -22.47
C GLU A 442 -3.64 -26.92 -23.07
N ALA A 443 -2.32 -26.89 -22.95
CA ALA A 443 -1.45 -28.00 -23.37
C ALA A 443 -1.78 -29.30 -22.62
N LEU A 444 -2.02 -29.22 -21.30
CA LEU A 444 -2.45 -30.37 -20.48
C LEU A 444 -3.79 -30.94 -20.94
N ARG A 445 -4.80 -30.09 -21.17
CA ARG A 445 -6.12 -30.53 -21.69
C ARG A 445 -6.02 -31.24 -23.02
N HIS A 446 -5.14 -30.76 -23.92
CA HIS A 446 -4.92 -31.42 -25.20
C HIS A 446 -4.22 -32.78 -25.02
N SER A 447 -3.24 -32.85 -24.12
CA SER A 447 -2.54 -34.10 -23.78
C SER A 447 -3.46 -35.15 -23.17
N GLU A 448 -4.33 -34.77 -22.23
CA GLU A 448 -5.33 -35.66 -21.62
C GLU A 448 -6.30 -36.25 -22.65
N LYS A 449 -6.81 -35.41 -23.58
CA LYS A 449 -7.67 -35.88 -24.68
C LYS A 449 -6.98 -36.92 -25.56
N LEU A 450 -5.71 -36.68 -25.91
CA LEU A 450 -4.92 -37.61 -26.72
C LEU A 450 -4.65 -38.93 -25.99
N ALA A 451 -4.28 -38.87 -24.71
CA ALA A 451 -4.03 -40.05 -23.90
C ALA A 451 -5.30 -40.92 -23.75
N GLY A 452 -6.45 -40.31 -23.45
CA GLY A 452 -7.73 -41.00 -23.37
C GLY A 452 -8.14 -41.66 -24.68
N MET A 453 -7.94 -40.98 -25.82
CA MET A 453 -8.16 -41.57 -27.15
C MET A 453 -7.22 -42.75 -27.42
N GLY A 454 -5.95 -42.66 -27.01
CA GLY A 454 -4.98 -43.73 -27.20
C GLY A 454 -5.35 -45.03 -26.48
N GLN A 455 -5.79 -44.92 -25.23
CA GLN A 455 -6.20 -46.07 -24.41
C GLN A 455 -7.45 -46.77 -24.96
N LEU A 456 -8.47 -45.99 -25.37
CA LEU A 456 -9.69 -46.53 -25.98
C LEU A 456 -9.41 -47.21 -27.33
N SER A 457 -8.56 -46.60 -28.16
CA SER A 457 -8.20 -47.13 -29.47
C SER A 457 -7.48 -48.48 -29.39
N ALA A 458 -6.63 -48.67 -28.38
CA ALA A 458 -5.93 -49.93 -28.15
C ALA A 458 -6.87 -51.08 -27.77
N GLY A 459 -7.85 -50.81 -26.89
CA GLY A 459 -8.86 -51.79 -26.49
C GLY A 459 -9.79 -52.17 -27.63
N ILE A 460 -10.37 -51.17 -28.30
CA ILE A 460 -11.28 -51.37 -29.45
C ILE A 460 -10.58 -52.18 -30.54
N ALA A 461 -9.32 -51.90 -30.82
CA ALA A 461 -8.62 -52.58 -31.89
C ALA A 461 -8.37 -54.06 -31.58
N HIS A 462 -8.06 -54.41 -30.34
CA HIS A 462 -7.89 -55.80 -29.94
C HIS A 462 -9.23 -56.55 -30.05
N GLU A 463 -10.32 -55.95 -29.60
CA GLU A 463 -11.64 -56.59 -29.62
C GLU A 463 -12.26 -56.69 -31.02
N LEU A 464 -11.98 -55.76 -31.94
CA LEU A 464 -12.47 -55.81 -33.32
C LEU A 464 -11.60 -56.66 -34.25
N ASN A 465 -10.28 -56.67 -34.08
CA ASN A 465 -9.41 -57.48 -34.94
C ASN A 465 -9.67 -58.98 -34.81
N ASN A 466 -10.10 -59.44 -33.63
CA ASN A 466 -10.40 -60.85 -33.37
C ASN A 466 -11.60 -61.37 -34.22
N PRO A 467 -12.82 -60.82 -34.12
CA PRO A 467 -13.95 -61.28 -34.93
C PRO A 467 -13.72 -61.03 -36.42
N LEU A 468 -13.07 -59.92 -36.81
CA LEU A 468 -12.73 -59.66 -38.21
C LEU A 468 -11.78 -60.71 -38.78
N GLY A 469 -10.78 -61.13 -38.00
CA GLY A 469 -9.88 -62.22 -38.39
C GLY A 469 -10.63 -63.55 -38.61
N ILE A 470 -11.60 -63.86 -37.75
CA ILE A 470 -12.45 -65.05 -37.88
C ILE A 470 -13.31 -64.96 -39.15
N ILE A 471 -13.96 -63.81 -39.40
CA ILE A 471 -14.78 -63.59 -40.60
C ILE A 471 -13.92 -63.76 -41.85
N THR A 472 -12.77 -63.08 -41.94
CA THR A 472 -11.86 -63.20 -43.09
C THR A 472 -11.42 -64.65 -43.31
N MET A 473 -11.09 -65.39 -42.24
CA MET A 473 -10.66 -66.78 -42.33
C MET A 473 -11.77 -67.68 -42.89
N TYR A 474 -12.96 -67.67 -42.28
CA TYR A 474 -14.06 -68.52 -42.73
C TYR A 474 -14.57 -68.15 -44.13
N SER A 475 -14.62 -66.86 -44.46
CA SER A 475 -14.98 -66.41 -45.81
C SER A 475 -14.00 -66.92 -46.86
N ASN A 476 -12.70 -66.92 -46.58
CA ASN A 476 -11.69 -67.47 -47.49
C ASN A 476 -11.79 -69.00 -47.60
N ILE A 477 -11.98 -69.73 -46.49
CA ILE A 477 -12.16 -71.19 -46.52
C ILE A 477 -13.37 -71.57 -47.37
N LEU A 478 -14.54 -70.95 -47.12
CA LEU A 478 -15.74 -71.21 -47.89
C LEU A 478 -15.58 -70.81 -49.37
N LYS A 479 -14.80 -69.77 -49.66
CA LYS A 479 -14.51 -69.32 -51.03
C LYS A 479 -13.64 -70.34 -51.78
N ASP A 480 -12.69 -70.97 -51.09
CA ASP A 480 -11.83 -72.01 -51.63
C ASP A 480 -12.59 -73.34 -51.85
N GLU A 481 -13.59 -73.62 -51.02
CA GLU A 481 -14.47 -74.80 -51.14
C GLU A 481 -15.62 -74.63 -52.15
N ALA A 482 -15.96 -73.40 -52.53
CA ALA A 482 -17.04 -73.09 -53.47
C ALA A 482 -16.66 -73.34 -54.94
N ASN A 483 -17.60 -73.89 -55.72
CA ASN A 483 -17.43 -74.10 -57.16
C ASN A 483 -17.19 -72.76 -57.89
N PRO A 484 -16.36 -72.73 -58.96
CA PRO A 484 -16.00 -71.49 -59.66
C PRO A 484 -17.18 -70.69 -60.22
N ASP A 485 -18.26 -71.38 -60.62
CA ASP A 485 -19.47 -70.78 -61.21
C ASP A 485 -20.58 -70.52 -60.18
N ASP A 486 -20.32 -70.74 -58.88
CA ASP A 486 -21.30 -70.53 -57.82
C ASP A 486 -21.44 -69.02 -57.49
N PRO A 487 -22.65 -68.44 -57.58
CA PRO A 487 -22.90 -67.04 -57.20
C PRO A 487 -22.42 -66.68 -55.78
N ILE A 488 -22.41 -67.65 -54.85
CA ILE A 488 -21.99 -67.48 -53.46
C ILE A 488 -20.51 -67.05 -53.36
N LYS A 489 -19.68 -67.39 -54.34
CA LYS A 489 -18.26 -67.05 -54.35
C LYS A 489 -18.01 -65.54 -54.40
N ASN A 490 -18.85 -64.80 -55.15
CA ASN A 490 -18.78 -63.34 -55.21
C ASN A 490 -19.21 -62.70 -53.87
N ASP A 491 -20.22 -63.27 -53.21
CA ASP A 491 -20.67 -62.81 -51.89
C ASP A 491 -19.58 -63.04 -50.82
N LEU A 492 -18.90 -64.19 -50.85
CA LEU A 492 -17.79 -64.51 -49.94
C LEU A 492 -16.57 -63.61 -50.16
N GLU A 493 -16.27 -63.27 -51.41
CA GLU A 493 -15.21 -62.32 -51.76
C GLU A 493 -15.52 -60.92 -51.21
N LEU A 494 -16.76 -60.46 -51.35
CA LEU A 494 -17.19 -59.18 -50.81
C LEU A 494 -17.10 -59.15 -49.27
N ILE A 495 -17.50 -60.23 -48.58
CA ILE A 495 -17.39 -60.33 -47.11
C ILE A 495 -15.93 -60.26 -46.66
N ALA A 496 -15.03 -61.00 -47.32
CA ALA A 496 -13.60 -60.99 -47.00
C ALA A 496 -12.98 -59.60 -47.24
N GLU A 497 -13.35 -58.92 -48.33
CA GLU A 497 -12.90 -57.56 -48.63
C GLU A 497 -13.38 -56.56 -47.56
N GLN A 498 -14.66 -56.64 -47.15
CA GLN A 498 -15.19 -55.75 -46.10
C GLN A 498 -14.55 -56.02 -44.73
N ALA A 499 -14.31 -57.29 -44.38
CA ALA A 499 -13.63 -57.63 -43.13
C ALA A 499 -12.19 -57.09 -43.09
N GLU A 500 -11.44 -57.24 -44.19
CA GLU A 500 -10.09 -56.71 -44.32
C GLU A 500 -10.07 -55.16 -44.32
N ARG A 501 -11.09 -54.54 -44.90
CA ARG A 501 -11.28 -53.09 -44.85
C ARG A 501 -11.53 -52.59 -43.42
N CYS A 502 -12.41 -53.25 -42.66
CA CYS A 502 -12.62 -52.94 -41.25
C CYS A 502 -11.32 -53.09 -40.45
N LYS A 503 -10.54 -54.15 -40.70
CA LYS A 503 -9.24 -54.39 -40.06
C LYS A 503 -8.24 -53.28 -40.37
N LYS A 504 -8.18 -52.77 -41.61
CA LYS A 504 -7.36 -51.61 -41.98
C LYS A 504 -7.77 -50.32 -41.26
N ILE A 505 -9.07 -50.07 -41.11
CA ILE A 505 -9.58 -48.89 -40.37
C ILE A 505 -9.17 -48.97 -38.90
N VAL A 506 -9.35 -50.15 -38.28
CA VAL A 506 -8.96 -50.43 -36.90
C VAL A 506 -7.45 -50.31 -36.70
N GLY A 507 -6.65 -50.84 -37.63
CA GLY A 507 -5.19 -50.69 -37.62
C GLY A 507 -4.73 -49.23 -37.74
N GLY A 508 -5.43 -48.42 -38.56
CA GLY A 508 -5.21 -46.98 -38.65
C GLY A 508 -5.46 -46.25 -37.33
N LEU A 509 -6.52 -46.63 -36.61
CA LEU A 509 -6.84 -46.10 -35.27
C LEU A 509 -5.75 -46.45 -34.24
N LEU A 510 -5.24 -47.69 -34.28
CA LEU A 510 -4.21 -48.16 -33.37
C LEU A 510 -2.83 -47.52 -33.64
N ASN A 511 -2.48 -47.30 -34.91
CA ASN A 511 -1.25 -46.59 -35.28
C ASN A 511 -1.26 -45.12 -34.83
N PHE A 512 -2.42 -44.47 -34.86
CA PHE A 512 -2.61 -43.13 -34.30
C PHE A 512 -2.37 -43.10 -32.77
N ALA A 513 -2.68 -44.20 -32.08
CA ALA A 513 -2.54 -44.31 -30.63
C ALA A 513 -1.15 -44.77 -30.15
N ARG A 514 -0.41 -45.58 -30.94
CA ARG A 514 0.80 -46.29 -30.47
C ARG A 514 2.15 -45.65 -30.81
N LYS A 515 2.24 -44.65 -31.70
CA LYS A 515 3.52 -44.03 -32.07
C LYS A 515 3.67 -42.63 -31.46
N ASN A 516 4.08 -42.56 -30.19
CA ASN A 516 4.40 -41.30 -29.50
C ASN A 516 5.91 -41.02 -29.34
N GLN A 517 6.79 -41.88 -29.88
CA GLN A 517 8.24 -41.61 -29.88
C GLN A 517 8.71 -41.33 -31.30
N VAL A 518 9.26 -40.13 -31.49
CA VAL A 518 9.88 -39.68 -32.74
C VAL A 518 11.35 -40.09 -32.73
N ASN A 519 11.79 -40.81 -33.76
CA ASN A 519 13.21 -41.15 -33.91
C ASN A 519 13.90 -40.11 -34.79
N PHE A 520 14.49 -39.08 -34.17
CA PHE A 520 15.15 -38.01 -34.91
C PHE A 520 16.45 -38.49 -35.57
N THR A 521 16.49 -38.44 -36.90
CA THR A 521 17.67 -38.73 -37.72
C THR A 521 18.02 -37.53 -38.61
N ASP A 522 19.31 -37.29 -38.84
CA ASP A 522 19.76 -36.27 -39.80
C ASP A 522 19.33 -36.69 -41.21
N THR A 523 18.35 -35.99 -41.77
CA THR A 523 17.67 -36.40 -43.00
C THR A 523 17.79 -35.31 -44.06
N ASN A 524 18.17 -35.69 -45.28
CA ASN A 524 18.09 -34.79 -46.43
C ASN A 524 16.63 -34.64 -46.87
N ILE A 525 16.05 -33.46 -46.65
CA ILE A 525 14.62 -33.23 -46.91
C ILE A 525 14.28 -33.25 -48.41
N ASN A 526 15.23 -32.94 -49.30
CA ASN A 526 15.00 -33.07 -50.75
C ASN A 526 14.79 -34.54 -51.12
N ASN A 527 15.67 -35.43 -50.64
CA ASN A 527 15.56 -36.88 -50.88
C ASN A 527 14.25 -37.44 -50.30
N LEU A 528 13.84 -36.96 -49.12
CA LEU A 528 12.58 -37.35 -48.49
C LEU A 528 11.35 -36.95 -49.34
N LEU A 529 11.36 -35.74 -49.89
CA LEU A 529 10.28 -35.25 -50.77
C LEU A 529 10.26 -36.01 -52.09
N GLU A 530 11.41 -36.26 -52.71
CA GLU A 530 11.52 -37.08 -53.92
C GLU A 530 11.02 -38.51 -53.68
N HIS A 531 11.41 -39.12 -52.56
CA HIS A 531 10.92 -40.43 -52.15
C HIS A 531 9.40 -40.45 -51.94
N SER A 532 8.88 -39.41 -51.27
CA SER A 532 7.44 -39.27 -51.03
C SER A 532 6.66 -39.11 -52.34
N ILE A 533 7.20 -38.35 -53.30
CA ILE A 533 6.58 -38.15 -54.63
C ILE A 533 6.58 -39.47 -55.42
N SER A 534 7.71 -40.18 -55.48
CA SER A 534 7.83 -41.45 -56.21
C SER A 534 6.94 -42.59 -55.67
N THR A 535 6.55 -42.52 -54.41
CA THR A 535 5.68 -43.52 -53.76
C THR A 535 4.19 -43.31 -54.12
N VAL A 536 3.81 -42.14 -54.62
CA VAL A 536 2.41 -41.81 -54.95
C VAL A 536 2.12 -42.16 -56.41
N ILE A 537 1.11 -42.99 -56.64
CA ILE A 537 0.62 -43.31 -57.99
C ILE A 537 -0.24 -42.14 -58.48
N SER A 538 0.25 -41.37 -59.45
CA SER A 538 -0.48 -40.27 -60.08
C SER A 538 -0.98 -40.66 -61.49
N PRO A 539 -2.21 -40.27 -61.88
CA PRO A 539 -2.67 -40.38 -63.27
C PRO A 539 -1.76 -39.59 -64.25
N PRO A 540 -1.63 -40.01 -65.53
CA PRO A 540 -0.83 -39.31 -66.53
C PRO A 540 -1.15 -37.81 -66.68
N GLU A 541 -2.37 -37.42 -66.35
CA GLU A 541 -2.92 -36.08 -66.48
C GLU A 541 -2.52 -35.15 -65.31
N VAL A 542 -1.98 -35.69 -64.21
CA VAL A 542 -1.52 -34.92 -63.03
C VAL A 542 -0.01 -34.74 -63.08
N LYS A 543 0.45 -33.47 -63.15
CA LYS A 543 1.87 -33.13 -63.11
C LYS A 543 2.28 -32.72 -61.70
N ILE A 544 3.35 -33.31 -61.18
CA ILE A 544 3.95 -32.94 -59.90
C ILE A 544 5.27 -32.22 -60.17
N SER A 545 5.44 -31.01 -59.65
CA SER A 545 6.70 -30.25 -59.72
C SER A 545 7.29 -30.06 -58.33
N LEU A 546 8.60 -30.31 -58.21
CA LEU A 546 9.37 -30.06 -57.00
C LEU A 546 10.33 -28.88 -57.26
N GLU A 547 10.24 -27.84 -56.44
CA GLU A 547 11.14 -26.71 -56.45
C GLU A 547 11.76 -26.53 -55.07
N SER A 548 13.10 -26.57 -55.00
CA SER A 548 13.85 -26.43 -53.76
C SER A 548 14.60 -25.10 -53.73
N ARG A 549 14.31 -24.27 -52.72
CA ARG A 549 14.93 -22.95 -52.49
C ARG A 549 15.60 -22.89 -51.12
N ILE A 550 16.40 -23.90 -50.82
CA ILE A 550 17.12 -24.03 -49.55
C ILE A 550 18.62 -24.20 -49.79
N ILE A 551 19.42 -23.70 -48.87
CA ILE A 551 20.89 -23.78 -48.92
C ILE A 551 21.35 -25.06 -48.19
N ASP A 552 20.77 -25.37 -47.03
CA ASP A 552 21.12 -26.57 -46.24
C ASP A 552 19.96 -27.60 -46.25
N PRO A 553 20.10 -28.77 -46.90
CA PRO A 553 19.05 -29.77 -46.99
C PRO A 553 18.93 -30.69 -45.77
N ILE A 554 19.82 -30.60 -44.77
CA ILE A 554 19.79 -31.49 -43.62
C ILE A 554 18.87 -30.96 -42.53
N VAL A 555 17.92 -31.80 -42.11
CA VAL A 555 16.94 -31.51 -41.04
C VAL A 555 16.88 -32.71 -40.09
N LYS A 556 16.82 -32.46 -38.77
CA LYS A 556 16.57 -33.51 -37.78
C LYS A 556 15.09 -33.84 -37.69
N LEU A 557 14.69 -35.00 -38.22
CA LEU A 557 13.30 -35.48 -38.23
C LEU A 557 13.25 -37.01 -38.31
N ASP A 558 12.07 -37.60 -38.13
CA ASP A 558 11.81 -39.03 -38.35
C ASP A 558 11.42 -39.27 -39.81
N PHE A 559 12.27 -39.97 -40.55
CA PHE A 559 12.12 -40.21 -41.98
C PHE A 559 10.79 -40.91 -42.32
N ASP A 560 10.41 -41.95 -41.57
CA ASP A 560 9.23 -42.76 -41.87
C ASP A 560 7.94 -41.99 -41.56
N GLN A 561 7.89 -41.29 -40.42
CA GLN A 561 6.73 -40.49 -40.04
C GLN A 561 6.51 -39.32 -41.00
N MET A 562 7.58 -38.63 -41.41
CA MET A 562 7.47 -37.52 -42.35
C MET A 562 7.19 -37.98 -43.78
N THR A 563 7.68 -39.16 -44.19
CA THR A 563 7.25 -39.80 -45.45
C THR A 563 5.75 -40.04 -45.44
N GLN A 564 5.19 -40.52 -44.32
CA GLN A 564 3.74 -40.69 -44.16
C GLN A 564 2.98 -39.36 -44.25
N VAL A 565 3.52 -38.26 -43.69
CA VAL A 565 2.91 -36.93 -43.80
C VAL A 565 2.81 -36.49 -45.25
N PHE A 566 3.93 -36.50 -45.99
CA PHE A 566 3.98 -35.99 -47.34
C PHE A 566 3.20 -36.87 -48.33
N THR A 567 3.33 -38.20 -48.24
CA THR A 567 2.56 -39.12 -49.09
C THR A 567 1.05 -38.98 -48.89
N ASN A 568 0.57 -38.79 -47.65
CA ASN A 568 -0.85 -38.57 -47.39
C ASN A 568 -1.36 -37.23 -47.95
N LEU A 569 -0.57 -36.16 -47.84
CA LEU A 569 -0.93 -34.86 -48.42
C LEU A 569 -0.95 -34.92 -49.95
N LEU A 570 0.07 -35.52 -50.57
CA LEU A 570 0.15 -35.70 -52.02
C LEU A 570 -1.00 -36.57 -52.54
N LYS A 571 -1.34 -37.66 -51.85
CA LYS A 571 -2.49 -38.50 -52.21
C LYS A 571 -3.81 -37.74 -52.13
N ASN A 572 -4.02 -36.96 -51.06
CA ASN A 572 -5.20 -36.11 -50.94
C ASN A 572 -5.27 -35.04 -52.04
N ALA A 573 -4.12 -34.48 -52.45
CA ALA A 573 -4.03 -33.54 -53.55
C ALA A 573 -4.40 -34.21 -54.89
N VAL A 574 -3.86 -35.39 -55.20
CA VAL A 574 -4.20 -36.15 -56.42
C VAL A 574 -5.69 -36.48 -56.47
N GLU A 575 -6.27 -36.93 -55.36
CA GLU A 575 -7.69 -37.27 -55.28
C GLU A 575 -8.64 -36.06 -55.37
N ALA A 576 -8.14 -34.85 -55.14
CA ALA A 576 -8.92 -33.60 -55.24
C ALA A 576 -8.90 -32.97 -56.65
N MET A 577 -8.12 -33.53 -57.59
CA MET A 577 -8.01 -33.04 -58.96
C MET A 577 -9.23 -33.40 -59.83
N PRO A 578 -9.63 -32.54 -60.79
CA PRO A 578 -10.60 -32.89 -61.84
C PRO A 578 -10.08 -33.96 -62.81
N GLU A 579 -10.98 -34.64 -63.52
CA GLU A 579 -10.63 -35.66 -64.53
C GLU A 579 -9.76 -35.13 -65.68
N GLN A 580 -9.77 -33.82 -65.94
CA GLN A 580 -8.95 -33.18 -66.98
C GLN A 580 -7.47 -33.00 -66.57
N GLY A 581 -7.08 -33.44 -65.36
CA GLY A 581 -5.73 -33.30 -64.84
C GLY A 581 -5.50 -32.03 -64.03
N GLY A 582 -4.26 -31.84 -63.55
CA GLY A 582 -3.92 -30.72 -62.68
C GLY A 582 -2.43 -30.63 -62.36
N LEU A 583 -2.06 -29.59 -61.60
CA LEU A 583 -0.69 -29.34 -61.16
C LEU A 583 -0.60 -29.40 -59.64
N ILE A 584 0.33 -30.21 -59.13
CA ILE A 584 0.76 -30.20 -57.74
C ILE A 584 2.15 -29.58 -57.69
N ARG A 585 2.30 -28.45 -57.01
CA ARG A 585 3.58 -27.78 -56.79
C ARG A 585 4.04 -27.99 -55.36
N VAL A 586 5.18 -28.64 -55.20
CA VAL A 586 5.91 -28.79 -53.94
C VAL A 586 7.03 -27.77 -53.93
N LEU A 587 6.92 -26.75 -53.08
CA LEU A 587 7.93 -25.70 -52.91
C LEU A 587 8.55 -25.84 -51.52
N LEU A 588 9.86 -26.02 -51.47
CA LEU A 588 10.65 -26.07 -50.25
C LEU A 588 11.39 -24.75 -50.05
N THR A 589 11.20 -24.12 -48.89
CA THR A 589 11.83 -22.84 -48.50
C THR A 589 12.47 -22.95 -47.12
N GLU A 590 13.41 -22.05 -46.81
CA GLU A 590 14.02 -21.94 -45.49
C GLU A 590 13.90 -20.52 -44.94
N ALA A 591 13.79 -20.41 -43.62
CA ALA A 591 13.81 -19.15 -42.90
C ALA A 591 14.58 -19.33 -41.59
N HIS A 592 15.79 -18.78 -41.51
CA HIS A 592 16.71 -18.83 -40.37
C HIS A 592 16.86 -20.23 -39.71
N ASP A 593 16.00 -20.57 -38.74
CA ASP A 593 16.04 -21.83 -37.98
C ASP A 593 15.00 -22.87 -38.43
N ASP A 594 14.11 -22.51 -39.37
CA ASP A 594 13.00 -23.36 -39.83
C ASP A 594 13.10 -23.68 -41.33
N VAL A 595 12.55 -24.84 -41.71
CA VAL A 595 12.32 -25.26 -43.09
C VAL A 595 10.82 -25.40 -43.32
N THR A 596 10.33 -24.86 -44.43
CA THR A 596 8.90 -24.91 -44.78
C THR A 596 8.67 -25.63 -46.10
N VAL A 597 7.78 -26.61 -46.08
CA VAL A 597 7.30 -27.34 -47.27
C VAL A 597 5.89 -26.85 -47.61
N HIS A 598 5.72 -26.26 -48.79
CA HIS A 598 4.43 -25.88 -49.34
C HIS A 598 4.00 -26.91 -50.39
N ILE A 599 2.90 -27.60 -50.16
CA ILE A 599 2.26 -28.49 -51.14
C ILE A 599 1.00 -27.78 -51.62
N THR A 600 1.01 -27.32 -52.87
CA THR A 600 -0.09 -26.60 -53.50
C THR A 600 -0.69 -27.43 -54.61
N ASP A 601 -1.99 -27.64 -54.55
CA ASP A 601 -2.77 -28.39 -55.53
C ASP A 601 -3.72 -27.45 -56.28
N SER A 602 -4.00 -27.73 -57.56
CA SER A 602 -4.97 -26.99 -58.38
C SER A 602 -6.36 -27.65 -58.42
N GLY A 603 -6.77 -28.28 -57.31
CA GLY A 603 -7.96 -29.11 -57.23
C GLY A 603 -9.23 -28.29 -56.98
N THR A 604 -10.25 -28.98 -56.48
CA THR A 604 -11.57 -28.39 -56.17
C THR A 604 -11.56 -27.46 -54.94
N GLY A 605 -10.51 -27.50 -54.12
CA GLY A 605 -10.41 -26.72 -52.89
C GLY A 605 -11.30 -27.24 -51.75
N ILE A 606 -11.25 -26.54 -50.61
CA ILE A 606 -11.96 -26.88 -49.37
C ILE A 606 -12.90 -25.71 -49.02
N GLU A 607 -14.17 -26.01 -48.78
CA GLU A 607 -15.17 -25.02 -48.36
C GLU A 607 -14.86 -24.43 -46.98
N THR A 608 -15.13 -23.13 -46.80
CA THR A 608 -14.85 -22.38 -45.56
C THR A 608 -15.46 -23.03 -44.31
N GLU A 609 -16.64 -23.62 -44.43
CA GLU A 609 -17.37 -24.28 -43.32
C GLU A 609 -16.64 -25.53 -42.79
N ASN A 610 -15.82 -26.16 -43.65
CA ASN A 610 -15.09 -27.37 -43.32
C ASN A 610 -13.68 -27.09 -42.77
N MET A 611 -13.17 -25.85 -42.89
CA MET A 611 -11.82 -25.46 -42.43
C MET A 611 -11.60 -25.71 -40.94
N GLY A 612 -12.61 -25.44 -40.10
CA GLY A 612 -12.52 -25.68 -38.64
C GLY A 612 -12.56 -27.16 -38.24
N LYS A 613 -12.92 -28.06 -39.17
CA LYS A 613 -13.09 -29.49 -38.91
C LYS A 613 -11.97 -30.37 -39.50
N LEU A 614 -11.04 -29.79 -40.26
CA LEU A 614 -10.02 -30.53 -41.03
C LEU A 614 -9.18 -31.53 -40.23
N PHE A 615 -8.84 -31.17 -38.99
CA PHE A 615 -8.03 -32.01 -38.10
C PHE A 615 -8.87 -32.79 -37.08
N THR A 616 -10.20 -32.81 -37.25
CA THR A 616 -11.10 -33.60 -36.40
C THR A 616 -11.06 -35.06 -36.87
N PRO A 617 -10.79 -36.03 -35.97
CA PRO A 617 -10.82 -37.46 -36.30
C PRO A 617 -12.15 -37.88 -36.93
N PHE A 618 -12.08 -38.74 -37.96
CA PHE A 618 -13.22 -39.30 -38.71
C PHE A 618 -13.99 -38.30 -39.58
N PHE A 619 -13.64 -37.02 -39.56
CA PHE A 619 -14.23 -36.06 -40.49
C PHE A 619 -13.72 -36.33 -41.91
N THR A 620 -14.63 -36.53 -42.86
CA THR A 620 -14.30 -36.68 -44.28
C THR A 620 -15.42 -36.11 -45.14
N THR A 621 -15.04 -35.45 -46.23
CA THR A 621 -15.96 -34.99 -47.29
C THR A 621 -16.11 -36.02 -48.42
N LYS A 622 -15.42 -37.16 -48.32
CA LYS A 622 -15.44 -38.21 -49.34
C LYS A 622 -16.69 -39.09 -49.20
N PRO A 623 -17.21 -39.68 -50.31
CA PRO A 623 -18.33 -40.62 -50.25
C PRO A 623 -18.07 -41.79 -49.30
N ILE A 624 -19.15 -42.30 -48.69
CA ILE A 624 -19.14 -43.48 -47.80
C ILE A 624 -18.41 -44.62 -48.53
N GLY A 625 -17.26 -45.06 -48.02
CA GLY A 625 -16.41 -45.95 -48.81
C GLY A 625 -14.95 -45.50 -48.89
N LYS A 626 -14.75 -44.24 -49.26
CA LYS A 626 -13.50 -43.76 -49.88
C LYS A 626 -12.58 -42.96 -48.94
N GLY A 627 -13.02 -42.66 -47.72
CA GLY A 627 -12.21 -41.90 -46.75
C GLY A 627 -12.37 -42.42 -45.32
N THR A 628 -11.27 -42.58 -44.61
CA THR A 628 -11.28 -42.96 -43.18
C THR A 628 -11.41 -41.75 -42.25
N GLY A 629 -11.19 -40.53 -42.75
CA GLY A 629 -11.18 -39.30 -41.96
C GLY A 629 -10.05 -39.20 -40.92
N LEU A 630 -9.06 -40.09 -40.99
CA LEU A 630 -7.94 -40.13 -40.03
C LEU A 630 -6.64 -39.51 -40.57
N GLY A 631 -6.51 -39.31 -41.89
CA GLY A 631 -5.26 -38.87 -42.52
C GLY A 631 -4.76 -37.49 -42.07
N LEU A 632 -5.63 -36.47 -42.12
CA LEU A 632 -5.27 -35.10 -41.70
C LEU A 632 -5.00 -34.97 -40.19
N PRO A 633 -5.79 -35.60 -39.29
CA PRO A 633 -5.45 -35.69 -37.87
C PRO A 633 -4.09 -36.35 -37.60
N ILE A 634 -3.75 -37.42 -38.33
CA ILE A 634 -2.43 -38.08 -38.23
C ILE A 634 -1.32 -37.10 -38.64
N ILE A 635 -1.50 -36.39 -39.76
CA ILE A 635 -0.53 -35.38 -40.22
C ILE A 635 -0.32 -34.30 -39.15
N TYR A 636 -1.41 -33.78 -38.57
CA TYR A 636 -1.33 -32.78 -37.50
C TYR A 636 -0.54 -33.28 -36.29
N GLY A 637 -0.81 -34.51 -35.84
CA GLY A 637 -0.10 -35.15 -34.74
C GLY A 637 1.40 -35.29 -35.01
N ILE A 638 1.78 -35.84 -36.17
CA ILE A 638 3.18 -36.04 -36.55
C ILE A 638 3.92 -34.69 -36.61
N VAL A 639 3.36 -33.68 -37.26
CA VAL A 639 3.99 -32.35 -37.37
C VAL A 639 4.18 -31.73 -35.98
N LYS A 640 3.21 -31.84 -35.07
CA LYS A 640 3.32 -31.32 -33.70
C LYS A 640 4.35 -32.08 -32.86
N MET A 641 4.47 -33.39 -33.01
CA MET A 641 5.53 -34.18 -32.35
C MET A 641 6.93 -33.77 -32.81
N HIS A 642 7.07 -33.27 -34.04
CA HIS A 642 8.30 -32.70 -34.58
C HIS A 642 8.50 -31.21 -34.20
N LYS A 643 7.72 -30.69 -33.24
CA LYS A 643 7.68 -29.27 -32.84
C LYS A 643 7.38 -28.31 -34.01
N GLY A 644 6.76 -28.82 -35.07
CA GLY A 644 6.41 -28.08 -36.26
C GLY A 644 5.03 -27.42 -36.20
N ASN A 645 4.72 -26.69 -37.27
CA ASN A 645 3.42 -26.10 -37.49
C ASN A 645 2.85 -26.47 -38.86
N ILE A 646 1.53 -26.60 -38.95
CA ILE A 646 0.82 -26.84 -40.20
C ILE A 646 -0.22 -25.75 -40.42
N ALA A 647 -0.19 -25.12 -41.59
CA ALA A 647 -1.14 -24.10 -42.01
C ALA A 647 -1.81 -24.52 -43.33
N VAL A 648 -3.08 -24.16 -43.49
CA VAL A 648 -3.89 -24.50 -44.67
C VAL A 648 -4.49 -23.23 -45.25
N LYS A 649 -4.29 -23.01 -46.54
CA LYS A 649 -5.02 -22.00 -47.31
C LYS A 649 -5.73 -22.71 -48.45
N SER A 650 -7.03 -22.51 -48.62
CA SER A 650 -7.80 -23.17 -49.67
C SER A 650 -8.82 -22.21 -50.26
N ASN A 651 -9.13 -22.39 -51.55
CA ASN A 651 -10.22 -21.72 -52.23
C ASN A 651 -11.05 -22.75 -52.99
N ALA A 652 -12.32 -22.91 -52.61
CA ALA A 652 -13.29 -23.76 -53.30
C ALA A 652 -14.26 -22.97 -54.20
N ASP A 653 -14.17 -21.63 -54.24
CA ASP A 653 -15.05 -20.78 -55.03
C ASP A 653 -14.34 -20.30 -56.31
N PRO A 654 -14.70 -20.82 -57.51
CA PRO A 654 -14.13 -20.39 -58.78
C PRO A 654 -14.33 -18.90 -59.07
N LYS A 655 -15.32 -18.25 -58.43
CA LYS A 655 -15.58 -16.81 -58.61
C LYS A 655 -14.61 -15.92 -57.85
N LYS A 656 -13.90 -16.46 -56.85
CA LYS A 656 -12.95 -15.71 -55.99
C LYS A 656 -11.49 -15.89 -56.40
N GLY A 657 -11.21 -16.74 -57.40
CA GLY A 657 -9.86 -17.02 -57.88
C GLY A 657 -9.70 -18.47 -58.33
N SER A 658 -8.46 -18.88 -58.61
CA SER A 658 -8.13 -20.28 -58.89
C SER A 658 -8.53 -21.17 -57.70
N THR A 659 -9.18 -22.29 -57.98
CA THR A 659 -9.49 -23.30 -56.96
C THR A 659 -8.25 -24.13 -56.63
N GLY A 660 -8.16 -24.59 -55.38
CA GLY A 660 -7.03 -25.40 -54.92
C GLY A 660 -6.73 -25.24 -53.44
N THR A 661 -5.82 -26.06 -52.92
CA THR A 661 -5.37 -26.00 -51.53
C THR A 661 -3.85 -25.94 -51.43
N THR A 662 -3.35 -25.13 -50.50
CA THR A 662 -1.96 -25.10 -50.08
C THR A 662 -1.85 -25.52 -48.62
N PHE A 663 -1.20 -26.66 -48.39
CA PHE A 663 -0.71 -27.06 -47.09
C PHE A 663 0.73 -26.57 -46.91
N SER A 664 1.00 -25.87 -45.82
CA SER A 664 2.34 -25.37 -45.45
C SER A 664 2.77 -26.04 -44.15
N ILE A 665 3.83 -26.83 -44.20
CA ILE A 665 4.41 -27.51 -43.03
C ILE A 665 5.74 -26.84 -42.71
N THR A 666 5.85 -26.25 -41.51
CA THR A 666 7.06 -25.61 -41.00
C THR A 666 7.69 -26.48 -39.92
N LEU A 667 8.98 -26.78 -40.04
CA LEU A 667 9.73 -27.67 -39.13
C LEU A 667 11.02 -26.99 -38.68
N PRO A 668 11.41 -27.10 -37.39
CA PRO A 668 12.69 -26.59 -36.91
C PRO A 668 13.86 -27.46 -37.40
N ARG A 669 14.98 -26.83 -37.80
CA ARG A 669 16.19 -27.52 -38.28
C ARG A 669 16.86 -28.36 -37.21
N LYS A 670 16.91 -27.84 -35.98
CA LYS A 670 17.51 -28.49 -34.82
C LYS A 670 16.41 -28.86 -33.85
N ALA A 671 16.39 -30.12 -33.40
CA ALA A 671 15.63 -30.49 -32.22
C ALA A 671 16.18 -29.67 -31.04
N MET A 672 15.45 -28.64 -30.61
CA MET A 672 15.73 -28.00 -29.33
C MET A 672 15.55 -29.08 -28.26
N THR A 673 16.63 -29.46 -27.59
CA THR A 673 16.63 -30.34 -26.42
C THR A 673 15.65 -29.87 -25.36
#